data_AF-V7C1P8-F1
#
_entry.id   AF-V7C1P8-F1
#
_cell.length_a   1.000
_cell.length_b   1.000
_cell.length_c   1.000
_cell.angle_alpha   90.00
_cell.angle_beta   90.00
_cell.angle_gamma   90.00
#
_symmetry.space_group_name_H-M   'P 1'
#
loop_
_entity.id
_entity.type
_entity.pdbx_description
1 polymer ?
#
loop_
_entity_poly.entity_id
_entity_poly.type
_entity_poly.pdbx_seq_one_letter_code
_entity_poly.pdbx_strand_id
1 'polypeptide(L)'
;MRNLKVMMFVVCVVLQVVHGEHQIRCLPKEREALLQFKAAIVDHNGMLSSWTTPNCCQWEGIRCSNLTAHILGLHLPGHYAQPSLLYMSGEIHESLTELRQLDGEIPTQFGSLSRLKYLNLVGNSLEGSIPPELGNLSQLQYLDLRDNSLKGILQELYLGGYHDTLKIEDGGQWLSNLLSLTHLSFQSISNLNSYPNWLQMIAKLPKLRELSLIHCGLSNHFLHSFKPSNFNFSTSLSVLHLSQNSFTQSMIFQWLSNTTSNLVELDLSGNLLQGSTSNHYGNICTLQGGVPKSFGSTCTLKSLDLSHNKLSEDLRVIFNHLSGCSRHSLRELHLGQNKFNGRLPDFSMFSKLETLDVSGNQLKDGVPKSLHNATILRILDLSNNSLSENLPTIIHHIFRYARYSLQHLDLSMNQISDTVPNTLSMFPSLKRLYLDSNKLNGTISEDLQFSTELEALYLSSNSLEGVITDSHFYNMSNLRELGLSDNLLAIEFSQNWAPSFQLVNIGLRSCKLGPLFPKWLEKQNEFSSLDISNNGISDIVPKWFWTKSELPNWININISLNKLRGIIPDLSLDNHFYYLNLRSNQFEGHIPSFLRGSMYLDLSDNKFTDSSWFLCSSSATETLYQLDISNNKFSGQIPDCWTHFKSLAYLDMSQNKFSGKIPTSMGSLLELQVLLLRNNKLTGEISSSSLRNCTKLVMLDMTGNRLSGSFPDWIGSKLLELQFLSLGSNYFNGSLPLQICYLKSIQLLDLSLNNLSGQIPKCIKNFSSMTQVTRDYQGHCIDLSSNQLSGEIPKEIENLFGLISLNLSRNHLTEKIPSNIGKLTSLEFLDLSRNQLVGSIPLSLAQIDRLTVLDLSHNYLSGKIPTGTQLQSFDTSKYEGNVDLWGPPLKKLYIDRLSKQEPIVKFDKEDNFIFYSEFYKGMTIGFVISFLGVFGSILIIRSWRHTYFKFLSNLEDTLYIMTTMKIFKWWLRS
;
A
#
# COMPACT_ATOMS: atom_id res chain seq x y z
N MET A 1 90.64 -12.03 -32.61
CA MET A 1 89.82 -13.08 -31.97
C MET A 1 89.48 -12.87 -30.49
N ARG A 2 90.18 -12.00 -29.72
CA ARG A 2 89.83 -11.70 -28.32
C ARG A 2 88.62 -10.75 -28.16
N ASN A 3 88.40 -9.84 -29.11
CA ASN A 3 87.28 -8.89 -29.06
C ASN A 3 85.92 -9.46 -29.52
N LEU A 4 85.90 -10.54 -30.31
CA LEU A 4 84.65 -11.17 -30.75
C LEU A 4 84.00 -12.03 -29.65
N LYS A 5 84.82 -12.63 -28.75
CA LYS A 5 84.33 -13.39 -27.60
C LYS A 5 83.74 -12.50 -26.49
N VAL A 6 84.27 -11.29 -26.31
CA VAL A 6 83.73 -10.32 -25.34
C VAL A 6 82.42 -9.72 -25.84
N MET A 7 82.30 -9.46 -27.14
CA MET A 7 81.05 -8.94 -27.73
C MET A 7 79.92 -9.98 -27.71
N MET A 8 80.21 -11.28 -27.94
CA MET A 8 79.22 -12.35 -27.76
C MET A 8 78.82 -12.56 -26.29
N PHE A 9 79.74 -12.39 -25.33
CA PHE A 9 79.41 -12.52 -23.91
C PHE A 9 78.53 -11.37 -23.42
N VAL A 10 78.80 -10.14 -23.86
CA VAL A 10 77.96 -8.97 -23.55
C VAL A 10 76.60 -9.06 -24.24
N VAL A 11 76.51 -9.54 -25.48
CA VAL A 11 75.23 -9.74 -26.17
C VAL A 11 74.42 -10.89 -25.55
N CYS A 12 75.03 -11.97 -25.07
CA CYS A 12 74.31 -13.02 -24.33
C CYS A 12 73.85 -12.56 -22.94
N VAL A 13 74.64 -11.74 -22.22
CA VAL A 13 74.22 -11.19 -20.92
C VAL A 13 73.15 -10.11 -21.09
N VAL A 14 73.21 -9.29 -22.14
CA VAL A 14 72.16 -8.31 -22.46
C VAL A 14 70.88 -8.99 -22.97
N LEU A 15 70.97 -10.09 -23.72
CA LEU A 15 69.80 -10.90 -24.11
C LEU A 15 69.20 -11.71 -22.93
N GLN A 16 69.97 -12.02 -21.88
CA GLN A 16 69.42 -12.58 -20.64
C GLN A 16 68.83 -11.51 -19.70
N VAL A 17 69.17 -10.23 -19.87
CA VAL A 17 68.60 -9.12 -19.08
C VAL A 17 67.38 -8.47 -19.79
N VAL A 18 67.15 -8.76 -21.07
CA VAL A 18 66.02 -8.21 -21.86
C VAL A 18 64.87 -9.22 -22.10
N HIS A 19 64.88 -10.39 -21.43
CA HIS A 19 63.72 -11.31 -21.40
C HIS A 19 63.29 -11.70 -19.98
N GLY A 20 63.33 -10.72 -19.09
CA GLY A 20 62.57 -10.75 -17.85
C GLY A 20 61.50 -9.66 -17.88
N GLU A 21 60.47 -9.78 -18.71
CA GLU A 21 59.20 -9.16 -18.34
C GLU A 21 58.81 -9.80 -17.01
N HIS A 22 59.13 -9.12 -15.90
CA HIS A 22 58.50 -9.42 -14.62
C HIS A 22 57.01 -9.17 -14.84
N GLN A 23 56.27 -10.23 -15.19
CA GLN A 23 54.82 -10.22 -15.08
C GLN A 23 54.51 -9.67 -13.69
N ILE A 24 53.87 -8.51 -13.64
CA ILE A 24 53.40 -7.89 -12.40
C ILE A 24 52.44 -8.92 -11.79
N ARG A 25 52.92 -9.70 -10.84
CA ARG A 25 52.14 -10.69 -10.08
C ARG A 25 51.93 -10.10 -8.70
N CYS A 26 50.71 -10.18 -8.20
CA CYS A 26 50.44 -9.81 -6.83
C CYS A 26 51.22 -10.67 -5.84
N LEU A 27 51.44 -10.14 -4.64
CA LEU A 27 52.22 -10.81 -3.61
C LEU A 27 51.54 -12.12 -3.16
N PRO A 28 52.29 -13.21 -2.90
CA PRO A 28 51.71 -14.49 -2.48
C PRO A 28 50.79 -14.39 -1.26
N LYS A 29 51.13 -13.54 -0.28
CA LYS A 29 50.31 -13.33 0.92
C LYS A 29 48.98 -12.63 0.63
N GLU A 30 48.98 -11.65 -0.27
CA GLU A 30 47.77 -10.92 -0.68
C GLU A 30 46.87 -11.80 -1.55
N ARG A 31 47.47 -12.59 -2.45
CA ARG A 31 46.77 -13.61 -3.23
C ARG A 31 46.10 -14.64 -2.34
N GLU A 32 46.80 -15.14 -1.32
CA GLU A 32 46.25 -16.10 -0.36
C GLU A 32 45.07 -15.51 0.41
N ALA A 33 45.16 -14.25 0.86
CA ALA A 33 44.06 -13.57 1.53
C ALA A 33 42.81 -13.45 0.62
N LEU A 34 42.99 -13.13 -0.66
CA LEU A 34 41.89 -13.08 -1.63
C LEU A 34 41.30 -14.48 -1.95
N LEU A 35 42.12 -15.52 -2.00
CA LEU A 35 41.63 -16.89 -2.22
C LEU A 35 40.87 -17.43 -1.01
N GLN A 36 41.32 -17.07 0.21
CA GLN A 36 40.58 -17.36 1.44
C GLN A 36 39.25 -16.61 1.47
N PHE A 37 39.21 -15.36 0.98
CA PHE A 37 37.96 -14.63 0.76
C PHE A 37 37.03 -15.38 -0.20
N LYS A 38 37.51 -15.76 -1.39
CA LYS A 38 36.73 -16.55 -2.36
C LYS A 38 36.21 -17.87 -1.79
N ALA A 39 36.93 -18.48 -0.86
CA ALA A 39 36.51 -19.73 -0.20
C ALA A 39 35.47 -19.51 0.91
N ALA A 40 35.40 -18.30 1.49
CA ALA A 40 34.53 -17.97 2.62
C ALA A 40 33.15 -17.42 2.22
N ILE A 41 32.98 -16.99 0.97
CA ILE A 41 31.75 -16.38 0.45
C ILE A 41 31.09 -17.25 -0.61
N VAL A 42 29.77 -17.14 -0.72
CA VAL A 42 28.96 -17.83 -1.72
C VAL A 42 28.77 -16.92 -2.93
N ASP A 43 29.25 -17.36 -4.10
CA ASP A 43 29.19 -16.62 -5.38
C ASP A 43 28.27 -17.34 -6.37
N HIS A 44 26.95 -17.13 -6.22
CA HIS A 44 25.94 -17.81 -7.04
C HIS A 44 26.03 -17.46 -8.53
N ASN A 45 26.56 -16.28 -8.86
CA ASN A 45 26.48 -15.68 -10.19
C ASN A 45 27.84 -15.47 -10.85
N GLY A 46 28.91 -16.07 -10.29
CA GLY A 46 30.24 -16.07 -10.88
C GLY A 46 30.94 -14.71 -10.88
N MET A 47 30.64 -13.82 -9.93
CA MET A 47 31.28 -12.51 -9.77
C MET A 47 32.79 -12.60 -9.50
N LEU A 48 33.25 -13.71 -8.94
CA LEU A 48 34.65 -14.02 -8.65
C LEU A 48 35.21 -15.09 -9.61
N SER A 49 34.52 -15.35 -10.71
CA SER A 49 34.89 -16.37 -11.70
C SER A 49 36.28 -16.13 -12.30
N SER A 50 36.68 -14.86 -12.47
CA SER A 50 38.01 -14.51 -13.01
C SER A 50 39.17 -14.82 -12.05
N TRP A 51 38.89 -15.15 -10.78
CA TRP A 51 39.90 -15.32 -9.74
C TRP A 51 40.50 -16.74 -9.78
N THR A 52 41.21 -17.05 -10.85
CA THR A 52 41.77 -18.39 -11.13
C THR A 52 43.24 -18.35 -11.53
N THR A 53 43.72 -17.21 -12.04
CA THR A 53 45.07 -17.08 -12.58
C THR A 53 46.13 -16.80 -11.49
N PRO A 54 47.43 -17.06 -11.76
CA PRO A 54 48.51 -16.70 -10.83
C PRO A 54 48.67 -15.19 -10.60
N ASN A 55 48.16 -14.36 -11.51
CA ASN A 55 48.26 -12.91 -11.43
C ASN A 55 46.94 -12.29 -10.97
N CYS A 56 46.78 -12.08 -9.65
CA CYS A 56 45.55 -11.51 -9.13
C CYS A 56 45.29 -10.04 -9.47
N CYS A 57 46.28 -9.32 -10.04
CA CYS A 57 46.06 -7.98 -10.58
C CYS A 57 45.25 -7.98 -11.89
N GLN A 58 45.00 -9.16 -12.48
CA GLN A 58 44.11 -9.33 -13.63
C GLN A 58 42.70 -9.77 -13.24
N TRP A 59 42.43 -9.95 -11.95
CA TRP A 59 41.11 -10.38 -11.49
C TRP A 59 40.11 -9.22 -11.51
N GLU A 60 38.88 -9.49 -11.95
CA GLU A 60 37.78 -8.55 -11.89
C GLU A 60 37.57 -8.06 -10.46
N GLY A 61 37.41 -6.75 -10.30
CA GLY A 61 37.30 -6.09 -9.00
C GLY A 61 38.61 -5.81 -8.26
N ILE A 62 39.77 -6.32 -8.72
CA ILE A 62 41.08 -6.07 -8.08
C ILE A 62 41.85 -4.95 -8.77
N ARG A 63 42.37 -4.01 -7.98
CA ARG A 63 43.27 -2.94 -8.45
C ARG A 63 44.61 -3.04 -7.75
N CYS A 64 45.69 -3.14 -8.51
CA CYS A 64 47.06 -3.19 -8.00
C CYS A 64 47.86 -1.91 -8.27
N SER A 65 48.94 -1.74 -7.53
CA SER A 65 50.00 -0.77 -7.81
C SER A 65 50.81 -1.19 -9.03
N ASN A 66 50.88 -0.32 -10.05
CA ASN A 66 51.70 -0.53 -11.24
C ASN A 66 53.21 -0.58 -10.96
N LEU A 67 53.65 -0.17 -9.76
CA LEU A 67 55.06 -0.10 -9.35
C LEU A 67 55.47 -1.23 -8.41
N THR A 68 54.56 -1.67 -7.55
CA THR A 68 54.88 -2.56 -6.42
C THR A 68 54.05 -3.84 -6.39
N ALA A 69 53.11 -4.00 -7.33
CA ALA A 69 52.17 -5.12 -7.43
C ALA A 69 51.27 -5.37 -6.20
N HIS A 70 51.32 -4.51 -5.18
CA HIS A 70 50.42 -4.54 -4.03
C HIS A 70 48.97 -4.26 -4.44
N ILE A 71 48.02 -4.93 -3.80
CA ILE A 71 46.59 -4.62 -3.94
C ILE A 71 46.28 -3.27 -3.27
N LEU A 72 45.74 -2.35 -4.06
CA LEU A 72 45.32 -1.02 -3.64
C LEU A 72 43.80 -0.86 -3.58
N GLY A 73 43.03 -1.69 -4.28
CA GLY A 73 41.57 -1.59 -4.28
C GLY A 73 40.86 -2.91 -4.52
N LEU A 74 39.73 -3.07 -3.84
CA LEU A 74 38.74 -4.12 -4.03
C LEU A 74 37.38 -3.48 -4.30
N HIS A 75 36.82 -3.74 -5.47
CA HIS A 75 35.54 -3.20 -5.91
C HIS A 75 34.62 -4.34 -6.35
N LEU A 76 33.68 -4.68 -5.49
CA LEU A 76 32.73 -5.77 -5.70
C LEU A 76 31.30 -5.29 -5.38
N PRO A 77 30.70 -4.41 -6.20
CA PRO A 77 29.31 -3.98 -6.01
C PRO A 77 28.32 -5.08 -6.48
N GLY A 78 27.28 -5.34 -5.70
CA GLY A 78 26.17 -6.21 -6.09
C GLY A 78 25.01 -5.46 -6.77
N HIS A 79 23.99 -6.21 -7.18
CA HIS A 79 22.92 -5.74 -8.08
C HIS A 79 22.07 -4.60 -7.51
N TYR A 80 21.89 -4.54 -6.19
CA TYR A 80 21.10 -3.49 -5.53
C TYR A 80 21.87 -2.21 -5.24
N ALA A 81 23.07 -2.04 -5.81
CA ALA A 81 23.77 -0.76 -5.80
C ALA A 81 23.02 0.28 -6.66
N GLN A 82 21.81 0.69 -6.26
CA GLN A 82 21.19 1.90 -6.80
C GLN A 82 22.06 3.09 -6.38
N PRO A 83 22.36 4.02 -7.31
CA PRO A 83 23.03 5.25 -6.95
C PRO A 83 22.01 6.20 -6.30
N SER A 84 21.79 6.03 -5.00
CA SER A 84 21.27 7.11 -4.16
C SER A 84 22.36 8.18 -4.08
N LEU A 85 22.16 9.26 -4.85
CA LEU A 85 22.96 10.49 -4.94
C LEU A 85 24.25 10.41 -5.78
N LEU A 86 24.10 10.52 -7.12
CA LEU A 86 24.83 11.48 -7.95
C LEU A 86 24.35 11.39 -9.41
N TYR A 87 23.72 12.47 -9.87
CA TYR A 87 23.62 12.82 -11.29
C TYR A 87 25.01 12.80 -11.93
N MET A 88 25.31 11.76 -12.71
CA MET A 88 26.32 11.81 -13.75
C MET A 88 25.69 11.24 -15.03
N SER A 89 25.60 12.12 -16.02
CA SER A 89 25.25 11.83 -17.40
C SER A 89 26.08 10.66 -17.95
N GLY A 90 25.39 9.61 -18.38
CA GLY A 90 25.96 8.48 -19.11
C GLY A 90 24.91 7.38 -19.17
N GLU A 91 24.38 7.14 -20.36
CA GLU A 91 23.40 6.08 -20.63
C GLU A 91 23.92 4.73 -20.10
N ILE A 92 23.14 4.06 -19.24
CA ILE A 92 23.33 2.64 -18.94
C ILE A 92 22.17 1.91 -19.59
N HIS A 93 22.51 1.13 -20.61
CA HIS A 93 21.58 0.34 -21.41
C HIS A 93 20.94 -0.78 -20.56
N GLU A 94 19.62 -0.85 -20.58
CA GLU A 94 18.76 -1.71 -19.76
C GLU A 94 18.68 -3.14 -20.32
N SER A 95 19.82 -3.82 -20.47
CA SER A 95 19.86 -5.18 -21.05
C SER A 95 20.86 -6.14 -20.40
N LEU A 96 21.12 -6.03 -19.09
CA LEU A 96 21.93 -7.00 -18.34
C LEU A 96 21.16 -7.52 -17.12
N THR A 97 20.08 -8.26 -17.39
CA THR A 97 19.36 -9.05 -16.39
C THR A 97 20.13 -10.34 -16.07
N GLU A 98 21.25 -10.20 -15.36
CA GLU A 98 21.80 -11.25 -14.50
C GLU A 98 22.06 -10.61 -13.13
N LEU A 99 21.33 -11.05 -12.10
CA LEU A 99 21.53 -10.62 -10.72
C LEU A 99 22.98 -10.97 -10.32
N ARG A 100 23.81 -10.00 -9.92
CA ARG A 100 25.16 -10.25 -9.38
C ARG A 100 25.15 -9.97 -7.88
N GLN A 101 25.35 -11.00 -7.05
CA GLN A 101 25.31 -10.88 -5.59
C GLN A 101 26.28 -11.88 -4.94
N LEU A 102 27.02 -11.41 -3.94
CA LEU A 102 27.81 -12.23 -3.01
C LEU A 102 27.02 -12.45 -1.71
N ASP A 103 27.12 -13.64 -1.13
CA ASP A 103 26.50 -14.02 0.14
C ASP A 103 27.55 -14.59 1.13
N GLY A 104 27.25 -14.61 2.44
CA GLY A 104 28.16 -15.02 3.52
C GLY A 104 28.80 -13.86 4.31
N GLU A 105 29.70 -14.19 5.24
CA GLU A 105 30.29 -13.21 6.17
C GLU A 105 31.53 -12.48 5.62
N ILE A 106 31.78 -11.24 6.07
CA ILE A 106 33.01 -10.49 5.75
C ILE A 106 34.22 -11.18 6.43
N PRO A 107 35.20 -11.72 5.68
CA PRO A 107 36.30 -12.49 6.29
C PRO A 107 37.32 -11.62 7.03
N THR A 108 37.80 -12.07 8.19
CA THR A 108 38.84 -11.39 8.99
C THR A 108 40.16 -11.20 8.24
N GLN A 109 40.41 -12.06 7.24
CA GLN A 109 41.56 -12.01 6.34
C GLN A 109 41.71 -10.68 5.60
N PHE A 110 40.63 -9.88 5.47
CA PHE A 110 40.71 -8.53 4.91
C PHE A 110 41.75 -7.67 5.61
N GLY A 111 41.94 -7.83 6.93
CA GLY A 111 42.97 -7.10 7.68
C GLY A 111 44.41 -7.37 7.22
N SER A 112 44.65 -8.40 6.41
CA SER A 112 45.97 -8.71 5.85
C SER A 112 46.36 -7.85 4.64
N LEU A 113 45.39 -7.18 4.00
CA LEU A 113 45.61 -6.32 2.83
C LEU A 113 46.12 -4.93 3.23
N SER A 114 47.24 -4.86 3.96
CA SER A 114 47.77 -3.64 4.61
C SER A 114 47.97 -2.39 3.71
N ARG A 115 47.99 -2.56 2.38
CA ARG A 115 48.13 -1.47 1.39
C ARG A 115 46.81 -1.06 0.74
N LEU A 116 45.69 -1.68 1.12
CA LEU A 116 44.38 -1.41 0.57
C LEU A 116 43.96 0.03 0.87
N LYS A 117 43.54 0.74 -0.17
CA LYS A 117 43.05 2.12 -0.12
C LYS A 117 41.55 2.22 -0.41
N TYR A 118 41.00 1.26 -1.14
CA TYR A 118 39.62 1.27 -1.59
C TYR A 118 38.95 -0.08 -1.33
N LEU A 119 37.88 -0.08 -0.53
CA LEU A 119 37.05 -1.26 -0.27
C LEU A 119 35.57 -0.88 -0.51
N ASN A 120 34.96 -1.51 -1.52
CA ASN A 120 33.55 -1.31 -1.84
C ASN A 120 32.87 -2.67 -1.99
N LEU A 121 31.91 -2.95 -1.11
CA LEU A 121 31.10 -4.17 -1.06
C LEU A 121 29.59 -3.86 -1.15
N VAL A 122 29.20 -2.68 -1.64
CA VAL A 122 27.79 -2.22 -1.66
C VAL A 122 26.86 -3.18 -2.40
N GLY A 123 25.61 -3.33 -1.95
CA GLY A 123 24.55 -3.99 -2.73
C GLY A 123 24.65 -5.52 -2.85
N ASN A 124 25.41 -6.16 -1.96
CA ASN A 124 25.52 -7.63 -1.86
C ASN A 124 24.61 -8.18 -0.75
N SER A 125 24.55 -9.49 -0.60
CA SER A 125 23.80 -10.19 0.46
C SER A 125 24.68 -10.53 1.67
N LEU A 126 25.80 -9.82 1.89
CA LEU A 126 26.75 -10.18 2.95
C LEU A 126 26.11 -10.10 4.34
N GLU A 127 26.32 -11.13 5.15
CA GLU A 127 25.73 -11.29 6.48
C GLU A 127 26.81 -11.30 7.59
N GLY A 128 26.41 -11.50 8.86
CA GLY A 128 27.34 -11.57 9.99
C GLY A 128 27.83 -10.20 10.50
N SER A 129 28.96 -10.20 11.23
CA SER A 129 29.51 -9.01 11.89
C SER A 129 30.65 -8.35 11.09
N ILE A 130 30.89 -7.05 11.30
CA ILE A 130 32.03 -6.35 10.68
C ILE A 130 33.31 -6.72 11.45
N PRO A 131 34.31 -7.37 10.82
CA PRO A 131 35.49 -7.86 11.53
C PRO A 131 36.40 -6.71 12.02
N PRO A 132 36.82 -6.69 13.31
CA PRO A 132 37.73 -5.68 13.87
C PRO A 132 39.07 -5.59 13.13
N GLU A 133 39.50 -6.66 12.46
CA GLU A 133 40.72 -6.74 11.67
C GLU A 133 40.74 -5.74 10.50
N LEU A 134 39.58 -5.21 10.07
CA LEU A 134 39.53 -4.07 9.13
C LEU A 134 40.28 -2.85 9.66
N GLY A 135 40.40 -2.70 10.99
CA GLY A 135 41.23 -1.67 11.62
C GLY A 135 42.73 -1.75 11.29
N ASN A 136 43.23 -2.89 10.79
CA ASN A 136 44.61 -3.04 10.34
C ASN A 136 44.88 -2.35 8.99
N LEU A 137 43.82 -1.94 8.28
CA LEU A 137 43.89 -1.28 6.98
C LEU A 137 44.19 0.23 7.11
N SER A 138 45.28 0.60 7.77
CA SER A 138 45.65 2.01 8.06
C SER A 138 45.76 2.94 6.83
N GLN A 139 45.89 2.37 5.62
CA GLN A 139 45.93 3.12 4.35
C GLN A 139 44.55 3.29 3.70
N LEU A 140 43.49 2.72 4.26
CA LEU A 140 42.14 2.73 3.70
C LEU A 140 41.61 4.17 3.62
N GLN A 141 41.14 4.55 2.44
CA GLN A 141 40.62 5.88 2.12
C GLN A 141 39.12 5.84 1.86
N TYR A 142 38.60 4.72 1.35
CA TYR A 142 37.21 4.54 0.97
C TYR A 142 36.70 3.21 1.52
N LEU A 143 35.61 3.26 2.29
CA LEU A 143 34.90 2.11 2.82
C LEU A 143 33.39 2.28 2.59
N ASP A 144 32.81 1.45 1.73
CA ASP A 144 31.36 1.37 1.50
C ASP A 144 30.84 -0.05 1.73
N LEU A 145 29.95 -0.17 2.72
CA LEU A 145 29.29 -1.41 3.13
C LEU A 145 27.74 -1.29 3.08
N ARG A 146 27.20 -0.29 2.38
CA ARG A 146 25.74 -0.09 2.26
C ARG A 146 25.05 -1.27 1.57
N ASP A 147 23.73 -1.36 1.76
CA ASP A 147 22.87 -2.37 1.11
C ASP A 147 23.42 -3.80 1.21
N ASN A 148 23.81 -4.19 2.43
CA ASN A 148 24.15 -5.55 2.80
C ASN A 148 23.32 -6.01 4.02
N SER A 149 23.22 -7.31 4.22
CA SER A 149 22.49 -7.97 5.32
C SER A 149 23.34 -8.13 6.60
N LEU A 150 24.27 -7.21 6.87
CA LEU A 150 25.25 -7.32 7.96
C LEU A 150 24.57 -7.25 9.34
N LYS A 151 24.14 -8.41 9.87
CA LYS A 151 23.68 -8.72 11.26
C LYS A 151 23.47 -10.24 11.41
N GLY A 152 23.52 -10.74 12.65
CA GLY A 152 23.32 -12.17 12.96
C GLY A 152 21.85 -12.62 12.87
N ILE A 153 21.61 -13.59 11.96
CA ILE A 153 20.49 -14.54 11.80
C ILE A 153 19.11 -14.13 12.37
N LEU A 154 18.15 -13.84 11.48
CA LEU A 154 16.93 -14.66 11.31
C LEU A 154 16.14 -14.25 10.06
N GLN A 155 15.89 -15.22 9.19
CA GLN A 155 14.86 -15.18 8.15
C GLN A 155 13.47 -15.17 8.76
N GLU A 156 12.60 -14.48 8.04
CA GLU A 156 11.22 -14.15 8.29
C GLU A 156 10.30 -15.38 8.49
N LEU A 157 9.55 -15.35 9.60
CA LEU A 157 8.11 -15.57 9.55
C LEU A 157 7.49 -14.18 9.77
N TYR A 158 6.82 -13.66 8.75
CA TYR A 158 6.00 -12.44 8.84
C TYR A 158 5.04 -12.59 10.01
N LEU A 159 5.25 -11.80 11.07
CA LEU A 159 4.29 -11.31 12.08
C LEU A 159 5.09 -10.51 13.13
N GLY A 160 5.12 -9.18 12.96
CA GLY A 160 5.34 -8.20 14.04
C GLY A 160 6.66 -8.26 14.84
N GLY A 161 7.61 -7.39 14.49
CA GLY A 161 8.67 -6.96 15.41
C GLY A 161 10.04 -6.78 14.75
N TYR A 162 10.33 -5.58 14.23
CA TYR A 162 11.70 -5.21 13.86
C TYR A 162 12.54 -4.96 15.11
N HIS A 163 13.22 -5.99 15.62
CA HIS A 163 14.44 -5.82 16.42
C HIS A 163 15.25 -7.11 16.38
N ASP A 164 16.34 -7.14 15.60
CA ASP A 164 17.49 -7.99 15.92
C ASP A 164 18.84 -7.43 15.43
N THR A 165 19.90 -7.96 16.01
CA THR A 165 20.94 -7.21 16.70
C THR A 165 22.32 -7.33 16.01
N LEU A 166 23.05 -6.21 15.88
CA LEU A 166 24.47 -6.25 15.49
C LEU A 166 25.29 -6.29 16.78
N LYS A 167 26.00 -7.39 17.05
CA LYS A 167 27.08 -7.43 18.04
C LYS A 167 28.36 -6.94 17.36
N ILE A 168 28.79 -5.73 17.68
CA ILE A 168 30.16 -5.29 17.37
C ILE A 168 31.01 -5.71 18.57
N GLU A 169 31.86 -6.71 18.40
CA GLU A 169 32.61 -7.34 19.51
C GLU A 169 33.49 -6.34 20.29
N ASP A 170 33.93 -5.25 19.66
CA ASP A 170 34.85 -4.27 20.26
C ASP A 170 34.32 -2.81 20.28
N GLY A 171 33.00 -2.61 20.14
CA GLY A 171 32.37 -1.29 20.24
C GLY A 171 32.87 -0.23 19.23
N GLY A 172 33.55 -0.64 18.15
CA GLY A 172 34.01 0.23 17.07
C GLY A 172 35.40 0.84 17.21
N GLN A 173 36.20 0.39 18.18
CA GLN A 173 37.55 0.95 18.40
C GLN A 173 38.44 0.87 17.16
N TRP A 174 38.31 -0.21 16.38
CA TRP A 174 39.05 -0.42 15.13
C TRP A 174 38.93 0.74 14.13
N LEU A 175 37.78 1.44 14.10
CA LEU A 175 37.53 2.54 13.17
C LEU A 175 38.50 3.71 13.42
N SER A 176 38.88 3.95 14.68
CA SER A 176 39.79 5.04 15.04
C SER A 176 41.22 4.85 14.51
N ASN A 177 41.59 3.64 14.09
CA ASN A 177 42.88 3.34 13.48
C ASN A 177 42.95 3.71 11.99
N LEU A 178 41.80 4.01 11.36
CA LEU A 178 41.70 4.32 9.93
C LEU A 178 41.95 5.81 9.64
N LEU A 179 43.12 6.34 10.05
CA LEU A 179 43.45 7.77 9.96
C LEU A 179 43.51 8.34 8.52
N SER A 180 43.55 7.46 7.51
CA SER A 180 43.55 7.82 6.08
C SER A 180 42.14 7.93 5.49
N LEU A 181 41.09 7.57 6.24
CA LEU A 181 39.73 7.43 5.74
C LEU A 181 39.16 8.79 5.31
N THR A 182 38.61 8.81 4.10
CA THR A 182 38.00 10.00 3.48
C THR A 182 36.50 9.80 3.22
N HIS A 183 36.05 8.56 2.99
CA HIS A 183 34.65 8.22 2.78
C HIS A 183 34.29 7.06 3.71
N LEU A 184 33.23 7.25 4.49
CA LEU A 184 32.65 6.24 5.37
C LEU A 184 31.14 6.20 5.18
N SER A 185 30.63 5.05 4.76
CA SER A 185 29.20 4.88 4.51
C SER A 185 28.63 3.61 5.15
N PHE A 186 27.56 3.79 5.94
CA PHE A 186 26.79 2.73 6.57
C PHE A 186 25.29 2.93 6.35
N GLN A 187 24.58 1.83 6.14
CA GLN A 187 23.12 1.82 6.01
C GLN A 187 22.51 0.68 6.83
N SER A 188 21.35 0.92 7.46
CA SER A 188 20.56 -0.10 8.17
C SER A 188 21.22 -0.75 9.40
N ILE A 189 22.21 -0.09 10.02
CA ILE A 189 22.87 -0.58 11.23
C ILE A 189 22.08 -0.19 12.49
N SER A 190 21.05 -0.97 12.83
CA SER A 190 20.01 -0.64 13.85
C SER A 190 20.41 -0.62 15.35
N ASN A 191 21.67 -0.34 15.71
CA ASN A 191 22.11 -0.23 17.13
C ASN A 191 23.24 0.78 17.38
N LEU A 192 23.60 1.64 16.42
CA LEU A 192 24.65 2.64 16.60
C LEU A 192 24.36 3.60 17.76
N ASN A 193 23.08 3.87 18.02
CA ASN A 193 22.64 4.69 19.14
C ASN A 193 22.86 4.03 20.53
N SER A 194 23.03 2.71 20.59
CA SER A 194 23.24 1.93 21.82
C SER A 194 24.71 1.98 22.30
N TYR A 195 25.63 2.47 21.47
CA TYR A 195 27.07 2.56 21.78
C TYR A 195 27.58 4.01 21.68
N PRO A 196 27.64 4.76 22.80
CA PRO A 196 28.01 6.18 22.79
C PRO A 196 29.43 6.48 22.28
N ASN A 197 30.30 5.47 22.18
CA ASN A 197 31.67 5.61 21.74
C ASN A 197 31.83 5.66 20.20
N TRP A 198 30.83 5.27 19.41
CA TRP A 198 30.99 5.18 17.95
C TRP A 198 31.22 6.55 17.30
N LEU A 199 30.41 7.55 17.67
CA LEU A 199 30.60 8.92 17.18
C LEU A 199 31.93 9.51 17.64
N GLN A 200 32.43 9.12 18.82
CA GLN A 200 33.78 9.50 19.28
C GLN A 200 34.88 8.91 18.40
N MET A 201 34.73 7.67 17.93
CA MET A 201 35.70 7.05 17.04
C MET A 201 35.68 7.70 15.66
N ILE A 202 34.50 7.99 15.10
CA ILE A 202 34.37 8.76 13.85
C ILE A 202 35.00 10.15 14.03
N ALA A 203 34.73 10.84 15.16
CA ALA A 203 35.27 12.17 15.47
C ALA A 203 36.81 12.24 15.46
N LYS A 204 37.50 11.13 15.69
CA LYS A 204 38.97 11.07 15.65
C LYS A 204 39.55 11.05 14.23
N LEU A 205 38.75 10.70 13.21
CA LEU A 205 39.20 10.60 11.82
C LEU A 205 39.50 12.00 11.27
N PRO A 206 40.74 12.31 10.85
CA PRO A 206 41.10 13.69 10.47
C PRO A 206 40.82 14.05 9.00
N LYS A 207 40.68 13.05 8.12
CA LYS A 207 40.58 13.24 6.67
C LYS A 207 39.18 13.00 6.09
N LEU A 208 38.19 12.77 6.93
CA LEU A 208 36.84 12.39 6.51
C LEU A 208 36.16 13.53 5.73
N ARG A 209 35.78 13.25 4.49
CA ARG A 209 35.09 14.16 3.57
C ARG A 209 33.62 13.81 3.39
N GLU A 210 33.30 12.53 3.45
CA GLU A 210 31.94 12.01 3.33
C GLU A 210 31.64 11.09 4.51
N LEU A 211 30.54 11.39 5.19
CA LEU A 211 29.97 10.57 6.25
C LEU A 211 28.50 10.30 5.93
N SER A 212 28.17 9.04 5.69
CA SER A 212 26.79 8.60 5.43
C SER A 212 26.38 7.55 6.45
N LEU A 213 25.33 7.84 7.22
CA LEU A 213 24.79 7.00 8.29
C LEU A 213 23.26 6.90 8.15
N ILE A 214 22.81 6.21 7.10
CA ILE A 214 21.41 6.12 6.71
C ILE A 214 20.73 4.98 7.46
N HIS A 215 19.53 5.20 8.00
CA HIS A 215 18.77 4.14 8.69
C HIS A 215 19.55 3.44 9.84
N CYS A 216 20.31 4.21 10.60
CA CYS A 216 21.20 3.70 11.66
C CYS A 216 20.56 3.72 13.08
N GLY A 217 19.27 4.08 13.17
CA GLY A 217 18.57 4.23 14.44
C GLY A 217 19.10 5.36 15.33
N LEU A 218 19.80 6.35 14.73
CA LEU A 218 20.39 7.48 15.46
C LEU A 218 19.28 8.40 16.02
N SER A 219 19.53 9.00 17.18
CA SER A 219 18.60 9.92 17.84
C SER A 219 19.34 11.16 18.35
N ASN A 220 18.62 12.16 18.89
CA ASN A 220 19.28 13.36 19.43
C ASN A 220 20.36 13.04 20.49
N HIS A 221 20.22 11.95 21.25
CA HIS A 221 21.21 11.53 22.25
C HIS A 221 22.60 11.27 21.66
N PHE A 222 22.66 10.86 20.39
CA PHE A 222 23.88 10.70 19.63
C PHE A 222 24.70 12.01 19.58
N LEU A 223 24.03 13.16 19.52
CA LEU A 223 24.64 14.48 19.34
C LEU A 223 24.70 15.31 20.65
N HIS A 224 23.85 15.02 21.64
CA HIS A 224 23.81 15.75 22.92
C HIS A 224 25.09 15.62 23.78
N SER A 225 25.93 14.62 23.52
CA SER A 225 27.15 14.35 24.27
C SER A 225 28.37 15.19 23.84
N PHE A 226 28.25 16.11 22.87
CA PHE A 226 29.42 16.78 22.27
C PHE A 226 29.34 18.30 22.07
N LYS A 227 30.52 18.93 22.18
CA LYS A 227 30.81 20.30 21.74
C LYS A 227 31.43 20.29 20.34
N PRO A 228 31.16 21.31 19.50
CA PRO A 228 31.63 21.39 18.11
C PRO A 228 33.16 21.28 17.91
N SER A 229 33.96 21.62 18.92
CA SER A 229 35.43 21.65 18.90
C SER A 229 36.13 20.28 18.87
N ASN A 230 35.39 19.17 18.91
CA ASN A 230 35.95 17.82 19.10
C ASN A 230 36.01 16.97 17.83
N PHE A 231 35.57 17.48 16.67
CA PHE A 231 35.61 16.74 15.40
C PHE A 231 36.89 17.05 14.62
N ASN A 232 37.80 16.08 14.51
CA ASN A 232 39.05 16.22 13.78
C ASN A 232 38.85 16.36 12.25
N PHE A 233 37.68 15.96 11.73
CA PHE A 233 37.29 16.13 10.33
C PHE A 233 36.45 17.40 10.05
N SER A 234 36.24 18.26 11.06
CA SER A 234 35.39 19.46 10.93
C SER A 234 35.76 20.33 9.72
N THR A 235 37.05 20.46 9.41
CA THR A 235 37.55 21.23 8.26
C THR A 235 37.58 20.46 6.95
N SER A 236 37.37 19.14 6.94
CA SER A 236 37.43 18.30 5.74
C SER A 236 36.06 17.82 5.25
N LEU A 237 35.05 17.79 6.12
CA LEU A 237 33.70 17.29 5.80
C LEU A 237 33.02 18.13 4.71
N SER A 238 32.55 17.43 3.68
CA SER A 238 31.87 17.98 2.51
C SER A 238 30.49 17.36 2.27
N VAL A 239 30.26 16.10 2.63
CA VAL A 239 28.99 15.40 2.44
C VAL A 239 28.59 14.76 3.77
N LEU A 240 27.35 15.00 4.19
CA LEU A 240 26.78 14.42 5.40
C LEU A 240 25.38 13.90 5.12
N HIS A 241 25.19 12.58 5.23
CA HIS A 241 23.87 11.94 5.14
C HIS A 241 23.50 11.31 6.47
N LEU A 242 22.35 11.71 7.01
CA LEU A 242 21.78 11.21 8.26
C LEU A 242 20.30 10.84 8.07
N SER A 243 19.90 10.48 6.84
CA SER A 243 18.52 10.19 6.51
C SER A 243 17.99 8.91 7.15
N GLN A 244 16.66 8.81 7.26
CA GLN A 244 15.94 7.67 7.83
C GLN A 244 16.33 7.33 9.29
N ASN A 245 16.66 8.34 10.09
CA ASN A 245 16.96 8.19 11.52
C ASN A 245 15.82 8.74 12.41
N SER A 246 16.05 8.81 13.72
CA SER A 246 15.08 9.24 14.73
C SER A 246 15.43 10.61 15.34
N PHE A 247 16.09 11.50 14.59
CA PHE A 247 16.37 12.86 15.07
C PHE A 247 15.06 13.66 15.18
N THR A 248 14.84 14.35 16.31
CA THR A 248 13.62 15.14 16.55
C THR A 248 13.88 16.64 16.64
N GLN A 249 15.10 17.08 16.95
CA GLN A 249 15.42 18.51 17.13
C GLN A 249 16.26 19.02 15.94
N SER A 250 15.72 19.91 15.10
CA SER A 250 16.47 20.51 13.98
C SER A 250 17.65 21.38 14.42
N MET A 251 17.51 22.07 15.55
CA MET A 251 18.52 22.98 16.09
C MET A 251 19.80 22.27 16.53
N ILE A 252 19.76 20.95 16.70
CA ILE A 252 20.94 20.15 17.01
C ILE A 252 21.98 20.20 15.89
N PHE A 253 21.61 20.58 14.67
CA PHE A 253 22.53 20.67 13.54
C PHE A 253 23.17 22.06 13.37
N GLN A 254 22.93 23.00 14.29
CA GLN A 254 23.59 24.31 14.27
C GLN A 254 25.12 24.24 14.39
N TRP A 255 25.68 23.15 14.93
CA TRP A 255 27.12 23.01 14.99
C TRP A 255 27.75 22.91 13.59
N LEU A 256 27.04 22.36 12.59
CA LEU A 256 27.57 22.15 11.23
C LEU A 256 28.07 23.45 10.59
N SER A 257 27.34 24.54 10.78
CA SER A 257 27.75 25.86 10.26
C SER A 257 28.95 26.44 10.98
N ASN A 258 29.19 26.04 12.23
CA ASN A 258 30.29 26.55 13.06
C ASN A 258 31.55 25.69 12.91
N THR A 259 31.43 24.46 12.38
CA THR A 259 32.53 23.50 12.27
C THR A 259 33.01 23.31 10.85
N THR A 260 32.13 23.38 9.85
CA THR A 260 32.48 23.04 8.47
C THR A 260 32.07 24.16 7.50
N SER A 261 33.05 24.80 6.88
CA SER A 261 32.84 25.78 5.79
C SER A 261 32.84 25.11 4.41
N ASN A 262 33.03 23.79 4.36
CA ASN A 262 33.23 23.00 3.15
C ASN A 262 32.03 22.10 2.81
N LEU A 263 30.95 22.16 3.60
CA LEU A 263 29.76 21.34 3.37
C LEU A 263 29.13 21.68 2.02
N VAL A 264 29.04 20.68 1.15
CA VAL A 264 28.46 20.72 -0.18
C VAL A 264 27.07 20.08 -0.17
N GLU A 265 26.87 19.04 0.63
CA GLU A 265 25.64 18.26 0.63
C GLU A 265 25.24 17.86 2.05
N LEU A 266 23.96 18.04 2.36
CA LEU A 266 23.35 17.69 3.63
C LEU A 266 22.01 17.01 3.41
N ASP A 267 21.92 15.74 3.77
CA ASP A 267 20.67 14.97 3.75
C ASP A 267 20.24 14.63 5.18
N LEU A 268 19.11 15.19 5.60
CA LEU A 268 18.42 14.93 6.87
C LEU A 268 17.00 14.37 6.64
N SER A 269 16.73 13.85 5.44
CA SER A 269 15.40 13.36 5.06
C SER A 269 14.93 12.17 5.90
N GLY A 270 13.62 11.94 5.99
CA GLY A 270 13.07 10.75 6.64
C GLY A 270 13.34 10.70 8.15
N ASN A 271 13.44 11.85 8.81
CA ASN A 271 13.63 11.97 10.25
C ASN A 271 12.33 12.42 10.93
N LEU A 272 12.40 12.71 12.23
CA LEU A 272 11.27 13.21 13.03
C LEU A 272 11.44 14.69 13.40
N LEU A 273 12.20 15.46 12.60
CA LEU A 273 12.54 16.84 12.91
C LEU A 273 11.28 17.69 12.98
N GLN A 274 11.05 18.32 14.13
CA GLN A 274 9.90 19.20 14.35
C GLN A 274 10.35 20.63 14.64
N GLY A 275 9.55 21.60 14.19
CA GLY A 275 9.68 22.98 14.65
C GLY A 275 9.24 23.12 16.11
N SER A 276 9.75 24.11 16.85
CA SER A 276 9.44 24.26 18.28
C SER A 276 7.96 24.62 18.47
N THR A 277 7.20 23.74 19.13
CA THR A 277 5.81 23.96 19.53
C THR A 277 5.75 24.35 21.01
N SER A 278 6.24 25.53 21.37
CA SER A 278 6.08 26.04 22.74
C SER A 278 5.37 27.38 22.78
N ASN A 279 4.04 27.32 22.80
CA ASN A 279 3.20 28.37 23.40
C ASN A 279 3.05 28.13 24.92
N HIS A 280 4.12 27.78 25.63
CA HIS A 280 4.10 27.69 27.09
C HIS A 280 5.34 28.36 27.69
N TYR A 281 5.08 29.48 28.34
CA TYR A 281 5.93 30.26 29.25
C TYR A 281 7.21 30.91 28.69
N GLY A 282 7.06 32.20 28.34
CA GLY A 282 7.84 33.33 28.83
C GLY A 282 9.36 33.21 29.01
N ASN A 283 10.08 33.93 28.13
CA ASN A 283 11.43 34.49 28.28
C ASN A 283 12.61 33.52 28.48
N ILE A 284 13.30 33.22 27.37
CA ILE A 284 14.70 33.61 27.07
C ILE A 284 14.89 33.41 25.55
N CYS A 285 15.29 34.48 24.84
CA CYS A 285 15.70 34.56 23.43
C CYS A 285 14.85 33.78 22.38
N THR A 286 14.05 34.54 21.64
CA THR A 286 13.28 34.14 20.46
C THR A 286 14.11 33.35 19.43
N LEU A 287 14.07 32.03 19.53
CA LEU A 287 14.41 31.09 18.46
C LEU A 287 13.10 30.40 18.06
N GLN A 288 12.39 31.00 17.09
CA GLN A 288 11.37 30.30 16.32
C GLN A 288 12.06 29.08 15.70
N GLY A 289 11.64 27.89 16.12
CA GLY A 289 12.31 26.64 15.82
C GLY A 289 11.83 26.05 14.51
N GLY A 290 12.77 25.88 13.59
CA GLY A 290 12.66 25.17 12.33
C GLY A 290 14.04 25.08 11.67
N VAL A 291 14.15 25.33 10.37
CA VAL A 291 15.41 25.15 9.63
C VAL A 291 16.47 26.14 10.16
N PRO A 292 17.65 25.68 10.64
CA PRO A 292 18.66 26.57 11.18
C PRO A 292 19.08 27.68 10.21
N LYS A 293 19.03 28.95 10.64
CA LYS A 293 19.58 30.13 9.92
C LYS A 293 21.01 29.91 9.44
N SER A 294 21.75 29.08 10.15
CA SER A 294 23.16 28.87 9.91
C SER A 294 23.46 28.01 8.66
N PHE A 295 22.47 27.28 8.14
CA PHE A 295 22.57 26.70 6.79
C PHE A 295 22.65 27.79 5.71
N GLY A 296 22.05 28.95 5.97
CA GLY A 296 22.15 30.14 5.13
C GLY A 296 23.55 30.70 4.96
N SER A 297 24.42 30.53 5.96
CA SER A 297 25.80 31.05 5.93
C SER A 297 26.78 30.19 5.12
N THR A 298 26.41 28.97 4.72
CA THR A 298 27.33 28.05 4.05
C THR A 298 27.38 28.30 2.55
N CYS A 299 28.47 28.93 2.07
CA CYS A 299 28.61 29.32 0.65
C CYS A 299 28.98 28.16 -0.29
N THR A 300 29.26 26.97 0.25
CA THR A 300 29.60 25.76 -0.53
C THR A 300 28.42 24.82 -0.73
N LEU A 301 27.33 25.02 0.02
CA LEU A 301 26.19 24.11 0.06
C LEU A 301 25.45 24.14 -1.28
N LYS A 302 25.42 22.98 -1.96
CA LYS A 302 24.76 22.77 -3.26
C LYS A 302 23.46 21.99 -3.12
N SER A 303 23.40 21.01 -2.22
CA SER A 303 22.20 20.19 -2.02
C SER A 303 21.82 20.16 -0.54
N LEU A 304 20.54 20.40 -0.27
CA LEU A 304 19.94 20.36 1.06
C LEU A 304 18.63 19.59 0.99
N ASP A 305 18.58 18.43 1.66
CA ASP A 305 17.38 17.61 1.78
C ASP A 305 16.88 17.57 3.24
N LEU A 306 15.68 18.09 3.44
CA LEU A 306 14.93 18.09 4.69
C LEU A 306 13.57 17.41 4.53
N SER A 307 13.37 16.66 3.44
CA SER A 307 12.09 16.04 3.11
C SER A 307 11.67 14.98 4.14
N HIS A 308 10.39 14.59 4.14
CA HIS A 308 9.87 13.52 5.02
C HIS A 308 10.18 13.77 6.52
N ASN A 309 9.84 14.96 7.00
CA ASN A 309 10.03 15.39 8.38
C ASN A 309 8.72 15.98 8.96
N LYS A 310 8.77 16.59 10.15
CA LYS A 310 7.61 17.21 10.82
C LYS A 310 7.75 18.73 10.93
N LEU A 311 8.52 19.36 10.05
CA LEU A 311 8.77 20.81 10.07
C LEU A 311 7.52 21.57 9.62
N SER A 312 7.17 22.67 10.32
CA SER A 312 5.85 23.31 10.16
C SER A 312 5.87 24.84 10.06
N GLU A 313 7.02 25.42 9.77
CA GLU A 313 7.17 26.88 9.63
C GLU A 313 6.51 27.41 8.33
N ASP A 314 6.29 28.72 8.27
CA ASP A 314 5.95 29.39 7.01
C ASP A 314 7.17 29.30 6.07
N LEU A 315 6.95 28.83 4.83
CA LEU A 315 8.03 28.57 3.88
C LEU A 315 8.91 29.81 3.61
N ARG A 316 8.34 31.03 3.73
CA ARG A 316 9.10 32.28 3.58
C ARG A 316 10.17 32.44 4.66
N VAL A 317 9.93 31.94 5.88
CA VAL A 317 10.91 32.00 6.97
C VAL A 317 12.15 31.19 6.61
N ILE A 318 11.96 30.01 6.02
CA ILE A 318 13.04 29.11 5.60
C ILE A 318 13.83 29.72 4.45
N PHE A 319 13.14 30.27 3.45
CA PHE A 319 13.78 30.98 2.35
C PHE A 319 14.61 32.17 2.85
N ASN A 320 14.10 32.91 3.84
CA ASN A 320 14.86 33.96 4.51
C ASN A 320 16.07 33.40 5.28
N HIS A 321 15.94 32.25 5.94
CA HIS A 321 17.04 31.58 6.60
C HIS A 321 18.13 31.13 5.62
N LEU A 322 17.75 30.75 4.40
CA LEU A 322 18.65 30.33 3.31
C LEU A 322 19.10 31.49 2.39
N SER A 323 18.67 32.72 2.66
CA SER A 323 18.93 33.90 1.84
C SER A 323 20.35 34.49 1.99
N GLY A 324 21.20 33.86 2.81
CA GLY A 324 22.58 34.28 3.03
C GLY A 324 23.52 33.90 1.88
N CYS A 325 24.64 33.27 2.21
CA CYS A 325 25.62 32.79 1.25
C CYS A 325 25.09 31.65 0.37
N SER A 326 24.28 30.75 0.95
CA SER A 326 23.75 29.56 0.28
C SER A 326 22.91 29.87 -0.96
N ARG A 327 22.31 31.07 -1.05
CA ARG A 327 21.54 31.48 -2.23
C ARG A 327 22.38 31.49 -3.53
N HIS A 328 23.70 31.63 -3.42
CA HIS A 328 24.62 31.68 -4.55
C HIS A 328 25.22 30.31 -4.92
N SER A 329 24.97 29.28 -4.09
CA SER A 329 25.56 27.94 -4.24
C SER A 329 24.53 26.82 -4.39
N LEU A 330 23.36 26.95 -3.74
CA LEU A 330 22.29 25.95 -3.75
C LEU A 330 21.80 25.67 -5.17
N ARG A 331 21.76 24.39 -5.50
CA ARG A 331 21.27 23.78 -6.73
C ARG A 331 20.04 22.92 -6.51
N GLU A 332 20.01 22.21 -5.39
CA GLU A 332 18.95 21.29 -5.03
C GLU A 332 18.42 21.65 -3.65
N LEU A 333 17.10 21.81 -3.55
CA LEU A 333 16.42 22.06 -2.29
C LEU A 333 15.19 21.17 -2.20
N HIS A 334 15.24 20.18 -1.31
CA HIS A 334 14.18 19.21 -1.07
C HIS A 334 13.55 19.47 0.30
N LEU A 335 12.30 19.91 0.28
CA LEU A 335 11.47 20.25 1.46
C LEU A 335 10.15 19.46 1.46
N GLY A 336 10.02 18.47 0.59
CA GLY A 336 8.81 17.69 0.39
C GLY A 336 8.36 16.92 1.63
N GLN A 337 7.09 16.52 1.69
CA GLN A 337 6.52 15.67 2.75
C GLN A 337 6.79 16.22 4.18
N ASN A 338 6.45 17.49 4.39
CA ASN A 338 6.56 18.19 5.68
C ASN A 338 5.20 18.80 6.07
N LYS A 339 5.20 19.80 6.95
CA LYS A 339 3.99 20.55 7.36
C LYS A 339 4.14 22.05 7.07
N PHE A 340 5.00 22.43 6.12
CA PHE A 340 5.21 23.84 5.79
C PHE A 340 3.91 24.47 5.30
N ASN A 341 3.67 25.70 5.72
CA ASN A 341 2.47 26.45 5.37
C ASN A 341 2.82 27.79 4.72
N GLY A 342 1.79 28.58 4.39
CA GLY A 342 1.94 29.89 3.77
C GLY A 342 1.91 29.82 2.25
N ARG A 343 2.61 30.76 1.60
CA ARG A 343 2.69 30.90 0.13
C ARG A 343 4.09 30.57 -0.34
N LEU A 344 4.21 30.13 -1.59
CA LEU A 344 5.50 29.91 -2.23
C LEU A 344 6.28 31.25 -2.34
N PRO A 345 7.44 31.41 -1.67
CA PRO A 345 8.27 32.61 -1.79
C PRO A 345 8.91 32.73 -3.17
N ASP A 346 9.37 33.94 -3.49
CA ASP A 346 10.19 34.19 -4.68
C ASP A 346 11.52 33.43 -4.59
N PHE A 347 11.60 32.30 -5.30
CA PHE A 347 12.78 31.46 -5.36
C PHE A 347 13.81 31.92 -6.40
N SER A 348 13.56 33.01 -7.14
CA SER A 348 14.54 33.60 -8.06
C SER A 348 15.78 34.15 -7.35
N MET A 349 15.71 34.32 -6.03
CA MET A 349 16.87 34.68 -5.21
C MET A 349 17.99 33.60 -5.22
N PHE A 350 17.67 32.36 -5.58
CA PHE A 350 18.63 31.26 -5.69
C PHE A 350 19.17 31.16 -7.13
N SER A 351 20.26 31.89 -7.41
CA SER A 351 20.80 32.02 -8.77
C SER A 351 21.31 30.72 -9.42
N LYS A 352 21.46 29.65 -8.64
CA LYS A 352 21.98 28.34 -9.08
C LYS A 352 20.98 27.20 -8.93
N LEU A 353 19.73 27.48 -8.55
CA LEU A 353 18.74 26.44 -8.26
C LEU A 353 18.27 25.72 -9.52
N GLU A 354 18.53 24.42 -9.57
CA GLU A 354 18.16 23.49 -10.64
C GLU A 354 16.94 22.65 -10.24
N THR A 355 16.80 22.31 -8.96
CA THR A 355 15.71 21.49 -8.41
C THR A 355 15.09 22.14 -7.18
N LEU A 356 13.77 22.31 -7.20
CA LEU A 356 12.97 22.70 -6.05
C LEU A 356 11.82 21.71 -5.86
N ASP A 357 11.85 20.99 -4.75
CA ASP A 357 10.78 20.11 -4.31
C ASP A 357 10.20 20.62 -2.99
N VAL A 358 8.93 21.02 -3.03
CA VAL A 358 8.12 21.40 -1.84
C VAL A 358 6.81 20.60 -1.81
N SER A 359 6.81 19.42 -2.42
CA SER A 359 5.66 18.51 -2.49
C SER A 359 5.11 18.12 -1.11
N GLY A 360 3.86 17.69 -0.99
CA GLY A 360 3.35 17.12 0.26
C GLY A 360 3.41 18.07 1.46
N ASN A 361 3.07 19.34 1.25
CA ASN A 361 3.03 20.38 2.28
C ASN A 361 1.63 21.03 2.36
N GLN A 362 1.49 22.15 3.05
CA GLN A 362 0.22 22.88 3.24
C GLN A 362 0.26 24.26 2.57
N LEU A 363 0.97 24.38 1.44
CA LEU A 363 1.12 25.63 0.70
C LEU A 363 -0.20 26.03 0.03
N LYS A 364 -0.49 27.33 0.02
CA LYS A 364 -1.70 27.92 -0.56
C LYS A 364 -1.37 28.91 -1.67
N ASP A 365 -2.41 29.35 -2.36
CA ASP A 365 -2.37 30.29 -3.49
C ASP A 365 -1.67 29.67 -4.72
N GLY A 366 -0.70 30.36 -5.34
CA GLY A 366 -0.03 29.89 -6.56
C GLY A 366 1.42 30.29 -6.63
N VAL A 367 1.96 30.42 -7.84
CA VAL A 367 3.39 30.73 -8.06
C VAL A 367 3.62 32.25 -7.99
N PRO A 368 4.67 32.73 -7.32
CA PRO A 368 4.92 34.17 -7.16
C PRO A 368 5.04 34.92 -8.49
N LYS A 369 4.45 36.14 -8.53
CA LYS A 369 4.39 37.00 -9.72
C LYS A 369 5.73 37.60 -10.14
N SER A 370 6.67 37.71 -9.21
CA SER A 370 7.93 38.46 -9.36
C SER A 370 9.12 37.60 -9.78
N LEU A 371 8.91 36.37 -10.27
CA LEU A 371 10.02 35.52 -10.71
C LEU A 371 10.83 36.22 -11.81
N HIS A 372 12.03 36.67 -11.47
CA HIS A 372 12.95 37.33 -12.38
C HIS A 372 13.71 36.29 -13.22
N ASN A 373 13.89 36.58 -14.52
CA ASN A 373 14.50 35.71 -15.54
C ASN A 373 15.75 34.96 -15.01
N ALA A 374 15.68 33.64 -14.80
CA ALA A 374 16.82 32.81 -14.39
C ALA A 374 16.83 31.46 -15.12
N THR A 375 17.96 31.12 -15.74
CA THR A 375 18.01 30.24 -16.91
C THR A 375 18.30 28.75 -16.62
N ILE A 376 18.00 28.22 -15.43
CA ILE A 376 18.54 26.92 -15.02
C ILE A 376 17.62 25.98 -14.24
N LEU A 377 16.41 26.40 -13.83
CA LEU A 377 15.51 25.50 -13.10
C LEU A 377 15.07 24.37 -14.03
N ARG A 378 15.32 23.12 -13.64
CA ARG A 378 15.02 21.90 -14.39
C ARG A 378 13.84 21.15 -13.80
N ILE A 379 13.73 21.11 -12.48
CA ILE A 379 12.71 20.34 -11.76
C ILE A 379 11.98 21.28 -10.79
N LEU A 380 10.67 21.36 -10.95
CA LEU A 380 9.78 22.04 -10.02
C LEU A 380 8.65 21.09 -9.61
N ASP A 381 8.67 20.68 -8.34
CA ASP A 381 7.63 19.84 -7.74
C ASP A 381 6.87 20.62 -6.66
N LEU A 382 5.61 20.92 -6.95
CA LEU A 382 4.65 21.57 -6.06
C LEU A 382 3.46 20.65 -5.74
N SER A 383 3.59 19.36 -6.01
CA SER A 383 2.51 18.38 -5.89
C SER A 383 1.98 18.26 -4.46
N ASN A 384 0.77 17.73 -4.30
CA ASN A 384 0.18 17.39 -2.99
C ASN A 384 0.24 18.57 -1.99
N ASN A 385 -0.30 19.71 -2.41
CA ASN A 385 -0.42 20.95 -1.63
C ASN A 385 -1.88 21.47 -1.69
N SER A 386 -2.12 22.73 -1.32
CA SER A 386 -3.43 23.40 -1.40
C SER A 386 -3.41 24.60 -2.38
N LEU A 387 -2.63 24.50 -3.46
CA LEU A 387 -2.55 25.55 -4.49
C LEU A 387 -3.88 25.67 -5.24
N SER A 388 -4.36 26.89 -5.47
CA SER A 388 -5.70 27.16 -6.04
C SER A 388 -5.73 28.22 -7.14
N GLU A 389 -4.57 28.76 -7.51
CA GLU A 389 -4.46 29.70 -8.64
C GLU A 389 -4.77 29.01 -9.97
N ASN A 390 -5.24 29.77 -10.97
CA ASN A 390 -5.58 29.23 -12.29
C ASN A 390 -4.32 28.75 -13.02
N LEU A 391 -4.41 27.61 -13.71
CA LEU A 391 -3.28 27.01 -14.43
C LEU A 391 -2.63 27.97 -15.44
N PRO A 392 -3.35 28.72 -16.30
CA PRO A 392 -2.73 29.68 -17.22
C PRO A 392 -1.85 30.73 -16.53
N THR A 393 -2.25 31.18 -15.33
CA THR A 393 -1.49 32.15 -14.54
C THR A 393 -0.20 31.52 -14.01
N ILE A 394 -0.28 30.32 -13.45
CA ILE A 394 0.87 29.55 -12.96
C ILE A 394 1.88 29.33 -14.10
N ILE A 395 1.40 28.83 -15.25
CA ILE A 395 2.24 28.55 -16.42
C ILE A 395 2.90 29.83 -16.94
N HIS A 396 2.17 30.95 -16.99
CA HIS A 396 2.74 32.22 -17.41
C HIS A 396 3.84 32.73 -16.45
N HIS A 397 3.70 32.55 -15.14
CA HIS A 397 4.76 32.90 -14.18
C HIS A 397 6.00 32.00 -14.33
N ILE A 398 5.81 30.68 -14.44
CA ILE A 398 6.91 29.73 -14.64
C ILE A 398 7.61 29.97 -15.99
N PHE A 399 6.84 30.29 -17.03
CA PHE A 399 7.36 30.59 -18.37
C PHE A 399 8.34 31.75 -18.37
N ARG A 400 8.07 32.83 -17.62
CA ARG A 400 9.00 33.97 -17.52
C ARG A 400 10.32 33.61 -16.84
N TYR A 401 10.35 32.51 -16.09
CA TYR A 401 11.48 32.09 -15.30
C TYR A 401 12.29 30.98 -15.99
N ALA A 402 11.67 29.82 -16.22
CA ALA A 402 12.34 28.56 -16.54
C ALA A 402 12.04 28.02 -17.94
N ARG A 403 11.57 28.87 -18.88
CA ARG A 403 11.11 28.45 -20.22
C ARG A 403 12.03 27.44 -20.91
N TYR A 404 13.33 27.73 -20.96
CA TYR A 404 14.31 26.97 -21.75
C TYR A 404 15.01 25.85 -20.97
N SER A 405 14.80 25.76 -19.65
CA SER A 405 15.52 24.83 -18.78
C SER A 405 14.61 23.79 -18.14
N LEU A 406 13.32 24.08 -17.98
CA LEU A 406 12.38 23.21 -17.26
C LEU A 406 12.18 21.90 -18.00
N GLN A 407 12.43 20.79 -17.30
CA GLN A 407 12.32 19.42 -17.79
C GLN A 407 11.21 18.64 -17.07
N HIS A 408 10.96 18.95 -15.81
CA HIS A 408 9.94 18.30 -14.99
C HIS A 408 9.11 19.35 -14.26
N LEU A 409 7.80 19.29 -14.44
CA LEU A 409 6.83 20.10 -13.73
C LEU A 409 5.75 19.20 -13.14
N ASP A 410 5.67 19.18 -11.81
CA ASP A 410 4.62 18.49 -11.08
C ASP A 410 3.78 19.48 -10.27
N LEU A 411 2.50 19.57 -10.64
CA LEU A 411 1.48 20.36 -9.96
C LEU A 411 0.31 19.47 -9.49
N SER A 412 0.49 18.15 -9.48
CA SER A 412 -0.56 17.17 -9.18
C SER A 412 -1.11 17.32 -7.76
N MET A 413 -2.28 16.75 -7.51
CA MET A 413 -2.89 16.69 -6.16
C MET A 413 -3.02 18.08 -5.49
N ASN A 414 -3.53 19.07 -6.21
CA ASN A 414 -3.77 20.43 -5.73
C ASN A 414 -5.25 20.83 -5.92
N GLN A 415 -5.55 22.13 -5.83
CA GLN A 415 -6.87 22.71 -6.09
C GLN A 415 -6.83 23.67 -7.31
N ILE A 416 -5.86 23.48 -8.21
CA ILE A 416 -5.63 24.32 -9.39
C ILE A 416 -6.82 24.14 -10.34
N SER A 417 -7.28 25.24 -10.92
CA SER A 417 -8.47 25.26 -11.77
C SER A 417 -8.19 25.92 -13.13
N ASP A 418 -9.24 26.03 -13.95
CA ASP A 418 -9.21 26.58 -15.32
C ASP A 418 -8.64 25.59 -16.36
N THR A 419 -8.56 26.04 -17.60
CA THR A 419 -8.20 25.26 -18.79
C THR A 419 -6.70 25.00 -18.93
N VAL A 420 -6.34 23.96 -19.70
CA VAL A 420 -4.94 23.66 -20.09
C VAL A 420 -4.49 24.63 -21.18
N PRO A 421 -3.50 25.51 -20.93
CA PRO A 421 -3.11 26.54 -21.88
C PRO A 421 -2.14 26.03 -22.97
N ASN A 422 -2.30 26.52 -24.21
CA ASN A 422 -1.39 26.22 -25.33
C ASN A 422 0.06 26.67 -25.07
N THR A 423 0.29 27.61 -24.14
CA THR A 423 1.63 28.06 -23.73
C THR A 423 2.53 26.92 -23.22
N LEU A 424 1.96 25.79 -22.80
CA LEU A 424 2.72 24.59 -22.42
C LEU A 424 3.59 24.04 -23.56
N SER A 425 3.16 24.18 -24.83
CA SER A 425 3.98 23.85 -26.01
C SER A 425 5.28 24.65 -26.09
N MET A 426 5.34 25.82 -25.45
CA MET A 426 6.47 26.75 -25.58
C MET A 426 7.63 26.46 -24.61
N PHE A 427 7.56 25.37 -23.84
CA PHE A 427 8.66 24.82 -23.02
C PHE A 427 9.40 23.73 -23.81
N PRO A 428 10.46 24.07 -24.56
CA PRO A 428 11.11 23.14 -25.49
C PRO A 428 11.85 21.97 -24.83
N SER A 429 12.14 22.05 -23.53
CA SER A 429 12.88 21.02 -22.80
C SER A 429 12.01 20.18 -21.86
N LEU A 430 10.69 20.43 -21.84
CA LEU A 430 9.79 19.76 -20.91
C LEU A 430 9.62 18.29 -21.32
N LYS A 431 10.01 17.39 -20.40
CA LYS A 431 9.96 15.94 -20.53
C LYS A 431 8.83 15.33 -19.73
N ARG A 432 8.52 15.87 -18.55
CA ARG A 432 7.49 15.32 -17.67
C ARG A 432 6.54 16.42 -17.19
N LEU A 433 5.25 16.18 -17.36
CA LEU A 433 4.19 17.09 -16.95
C LEU A 433 3.11 16.33 -16.19
N TYR A 434 2.97 16.65 -14.91
CA TYR A 434 1.95 16.09 -14.02
C TYR A 434 1.00 17.18 -13.55
N LEU A 435 -0.27 17.06 -13.93
CA LEU A 435 -1.37 17.97 -13.58
C LEU A 435 -2.57 17.21 -13.03
N ASP A 436 -2.42 15.92 -12.74
CA ASP A 436 -3.52 15.08 -12.28
C ASP A 436 -4.06 15.49 -10.91
N SER A 437 -5.27 15.04 -10.61
CA SER A 437 -5.90 15.24 -9.30
C SER A 437 -6.04 16.72 -8.91
N ASN A 438 -6.57 17.52 -9.84
CA ASN A 438 -6.82 18.96 -9.67
C ASN A 438 -8.30 19.30 -9.98
N LYS A 439 -8.61 20.58 -10.16
CA LYS A 439 -9.93 21.09 -10.57
C LYS A 439 -9.90 21.68 -12.00
N LEU A 440 -9.00 21.18 -12.85
CA LEU A 440 -8.90 21.67 -14.22
C LEU A 440 -10.19 21.34 -14.96
N ASN A 441 -10.66 22.29 -15.78
CA ASN A 441 -11.94 22.18 -16.48
C ASN A 441 -11.87 22.78 -17.89
N GLY A 442 -13.01 22.79 -18.57
CA GLY A 442 -13.15 23.33 -19.92
C GLY A 442 -12.65 22.38 -21.01
N THR A 443 -12.86 22.81 -22.25
CA THR A 443 -12.66 21.98 -23.43
C THR A 443 -11.20 21.97 -23.88
N ILE A 444 -10.63 20.79 -24.08
CA ILE A 444 -9.33 20.64 -24.76
C ILE A 444 -9.51 21.08 -26.23
N SER A 445 -8.76 22.10 -26.63
CA SER A 445 -8.76 22.63 -28.00
C SER A 445 -8.06 21.68 -28.95
N GLU A 446 -8.55 21.58 -30.19
CA GLU A 446 -7.91 20.81 -31.27
C GLU A 446 -6.49 21.33 -31.60
N ASP A 447 -6.23 22.61 -31.34
CA ASP A 447 -4.93 23.25 -31.52
C ASP A 447 -3.97 23.05 -30.32
N LEU A 448 -4.38 22.32 -29.28
CA LEU A 448 -3.53 22.10 -28.12
C LEU A 448 -2.32 21.24 -28.52
N GLN A 449 -1.14 21.82 -28.37
CA GLN A 449 0.14 21.15 -28.56
C GLN A 449 0.89 21.09 -27.23
N PHE A 450 1.70 20.05 -27.05
CA PHE A 450 2.69 20.01 -25.98
C PHE A 450 4.11 19.90 -26.57
N SER A 451 5.11 19.92 -25.69
CA SER A 451 6.51 19.73 -26.03
C SER A 451 6.75 18.44 -26.82
N THR A 452 7.60 18.49 -27.84
CA THR A 452 8.04 17.31 -28.61
C THR A 452 8.97 16.39 -27.81
N GLU A 453 9.60 16.93 -26.77
CA GLU A 453 10.49 16.19 -25.86
C GLU A 453 9.73 15.45 -24.75
N LEU A 454 8.39 15.51 -24.73
CA LEU A 454 7.58 14.97 -23.65
C LEU A 454 7.65 13.43 -23.60
N GLU A 455 8.06 12.92 -22.45
CA GLU A 455 8.17 11.50 -22.09
C GLU A 455 6.97 11.06 -21.23
N ALA A 456 6.43 11.94 -20.38
CA ALA A 456 5.31 11.62 -19.49
C ALA A 456 4.27 12.76 -19.42
N LEU A 457 3.00 12.40 -19.60
CA LEU A 457 1.86 13.32 -19.50
C LEU A 457 0.76 12.73 -18.62
N TYR A 458 0.46 13.39 -17.49
CA TYR A 458 -0.64 13.02 -16.60
C TYR A 458 -1.60 14.20 -16.38
N LEU A 459 -2.85 14.01 -16.81
CA LEU A 459 -3.99 14.94 -16.66
C LEU A 459 -5.17 14.28 -15.90
N SER A 460 -4.96 13.09 -15.34
CA SER A 460 -6.01 12.25 -14.74
C SER A 460 -6.77 12.97 -13.62
N SER A 461 -8.00 12.52 -13.31
CA SER A 461 -8.78 13.00 -12.17
C SER A 461 -9.00 14.52 -12.18
N ASN A 462 -9.50 15.04 -13.30
CA ASN A 462 -9.89 16.44 -13.49
C ASN A 462 -11.31 16.51 -14.05
N SER A 463 -11.76 17.70 -14.49
CA SER A 463 -13.06 17.93 -15.13
C SER A 463 -12.91 18.39 -16.58
N LEU A 464 -11.87 17.94 -17.27
CA LEU A 464 -11.59 18.30 -18.68
C LEU A 464 -12.63 17.65 -19.60
N GLU A 465 -13.09 18.39 -20.60
CA GLU A 465 -14.02 17.94 -21.63
C GLU A 465 -13.45 18.14 -23.03
N GLY A 466 -14.17 17.67 -24.05
CA GLY A 466 -13.74 17.74 -25.45
C GLY A 466 -13.31 16.38 -26.00
N VAL A 467 -12.74 16.42 -27.21
CA VAL A 467 -12.36 15.23 -27.98
C VAL A 467 -10.85 15.22 -28.17
N ILE A 468 -10.22 14.12 -27.79
CA ILE A 468 -8.80 13.86 -28.02
C ILE A 468 -8.66 12.92 -29.21
N THR A 469 -7.99 13.41 -30.24
CA THR A 469 -7.69 12.71 -31.49
C THR A 469 -6.18 12.50 -31.65
N ASP A 470 -5.78 11.73 -32.65
CA ASP A 470 -4.36 11.42 -32.91
C ASP A 470 -3.49 12.66 -33.25
N SER A 471 -4.09 13.77 -33.70
CA SER A 471 -3.38 15.02 -33.98
C SER A 471 -2.72 15.64 -32.74
N HIS A 472 -3.29 15.44 -31.55
CA HIS A 472 -2.75 15.96 -30.29
C HIS A 472 -1.39 15.33 -29.93
N PHE A 473 -1.09 14.16 -30.51
CA PHE A 473 0.11 13.37 -30.18
C PHE A 473 1.09 13.22 -31.36
N TYR A 474 0.79 13.77 -32.54
CA TYR A 474 1.53 13.48 -33.78
C TYR A 474 3.05 13.78 -33.70
N ASN A 475 3.47 14.78 -32.92
CA ASN A 475 4.88 15.19 -32.79
C ASN A 475 5.58 14.69 -31.49
N MET A 476 4.98 13.78 -30.72
CA MET A 476 5.50 13.33 -29.42
C MET A 476 6.26 12.01 -29.51
N SER A 477 7.38 11.94 -30.24
CA SER A 477 8.09 10.67 -30.45
C SER A 477 8.68 10.02 -29.19
N ASN A 478 8.85 10.78 -28.11
CA ASN A 478 9.48 10.30 -26.87
C ASN A 478 8.49 9.84 -25.81
N LEU A 479 7.17 9.92 -26.07
CA LEU A 479 6.14 9.66 -25.06
C LEU A 479 6.12 8.19 -24.62
N ARG A 480 6.27 7.97 -23.32
CA ARG A 480 6.28 6.66 -22.66
C ARG A 480 5.13 6.48 -21.68
N GLU A 481 4.61 7.56 -21.11
CA GLU A 481 3.56 7.50 -20.11
C GLU A 481 2.42 8.47 -20.42
N LEU A 482 1.20 7.95 -20.42
CA LEU A 482 0.00 8.73 -20.71
C LEU A 482 -1.11 8.40 -19.70
N GLY A 483 -1.51 9.39 -18.91
CA GLY A 483 -2.63 9.30 -17.97
C GLY A 483 -3.67 10.39 -18.23
N LEU A 484 -4.83 10.03 -18.77
CA LEU A 484 -5.97 10.93 -19.00
C LEU A 484 -7.21 10.53 -18.19
N SER A 485 -7.10 9.45 -17.40
CA SER A 485 -8.19 8.81 -16.66
C SER A 485 -9.09 9.78 -15.91
N ASP A 486 -10.37 9.43 -15.75
CA ASP A 486 -11.33 10.15 -14.91
C ASP A 486 -11.48 11.64 -15.28
N ASN A 487 -11.64 11.88 -16.58
CA ASN A 487 -12.10 13.15 -17.15
C ASN A 487 -13.42 12.93 -17.93
N LEU A 488 -14.00 14.00 -18.50
CA LEU A 488 -15.18 13.93 -19.38
C LEU A 488 -14.83 13.80 -20.87
N LEU A 489 -13.54 13.58 -21.16
CA LEU A 489 -12.96 13.44 -22.49
C LEU A 489 -13.59 12.31 -23.29
N ALA A 490 -13.63 12.48 -24.61
CA ALA A 490 -13.83 11.39 -25.56
C ALA A 490 -12.52 11.15 -26.32
N ILE A 491 -12.07 9.90 -26.38
CA ILE A 491 -10.86 9.52 -27.12
C ILE A 491 -11.27 8.93 -28.48
N GLU A 492 -11.00 9.66 -29.55
CA GLU A 492 -11.38 9.29 -30.93
C GLU A 492 -10.16 9.14 -31.83
N PHE A 493 -9.28 8.19 -31.48
CA PHE A 493 -8.13 7.87 -32.33
C PHE A 493 -8.54 7.14 -33.60
N SER A 494 -7.92 7.54 -34.72
CA SER A 494 -8.11 6.89 -36.01
C SER A 494 -7.73 5.40 -35.93
N GLN A 495 -8.56 4.53 -36.51
CA GLN A 495 -8.38 3.07 -36.46
C GLN A 495 -7.06 2.59 -37.12
N ASN A 496 -6.52 3.37 -38.06
CA ASN A 496 -5.27 3.07 -38.77
C ASN A 496 -4.07 3.82 -38.17
N TRP A 497 -4.25 4.51 -37.04
CA TRP A 497 -3.19 5.28 -36.43
C TRP A 497 -2.08 4.36 -35.90
N ALA A 498 -0.85 4.70 -36.25
CA ALA A 498 0.35 4.10 -35.72
C ALA A 498 1.14 5.20 -34.99
N PRO A 499 1.05 5.28 -33.66
CA PRO A 499 1.83 6.24 -32.89
C PRO A 499 3.33 6.04 -33.14
N SER A 500 4.10 7.13 -33.22
CA SER A 500 5.55 7.09 -33.40
C SER A 500 6.32 6.69 -32.13
N PHE A 501 5.61 6.48 -31.03
CA PHE A 501 6.13 6.22 -29.70
C PHE A 501 5.60 4.89 -29.12
N GLN A 502 6.24 4.42 -28.06
CA GLN A 502 5.89 3.19 -27.35
C GLN A 502 5.61 3.51 -25.88
N LEU A 503 4.35 3.34 -25.48
CA LEU A 503 3.89 3.58 -24.13
C LEU A 503 4.21 2.38 -23.24
N VAL A 504 4.72 2.67 -22.05
CA VAL A 504 4.89 1.75 -20.93
C VAL A 504 3.64 1.78 -20.04
N ASN A 505 3.12 2.98 -19.74
CA ASN A 505 1.93 3.19 -18.92
C ASN A 505 0.82 3.88 -19.70
N ILE A 506 -0.37 3.28 -19.72
CA ILE A 506 -1.56 3.78 -20.42
C ILE A 506 -2.73 3.83 -19.44
N GLY A 507 -3.15 5.03 -19.04
CA GLY A 507 -4.32 5.27 -18.18
C GLY A 507 -5.38 6.09 -18.92
N LEU A 508 -6.44 5.43 -19.37
CA LEU A 508 -7.56 6.04 -20.10
C LEU A 508 -8.91 5.69 -19.47
N ARG A 509 -8.96 5.37 -18.18
CA ARG A 509 -10.19 5.01 -17.47
C ARG A 509 -11.24 6.12 -17.61
N SER A 510 -12.51 5.78 -17.79
CA SER A 510 -13.61 6.76 -17.82
C SER A 510 -13.53 7.83 -18.92
N CYS A 511 -12.82 7.61 -20.05
CA CYS A 511 -12.60 8.60 -21.13
C CYS A 511 -13.42 8.34 -22.42
N LYS A 512 -14.58 7.67 -22.32
CA LYS A 512 -15.48 7.36 -23.46
C LYS A 512 -14.77 6.78 -24.69
N LEU A 513 -13.89 5.80 -24.51
CA LEU A 513 -13.13 5.15 -25.59
C LEU A 513 -13.99 4.21 -26.48
N GLY A 514 -15.16 3.77 -26.00
CA GLY A 514 -16.05 2.86 -26.73
C GLY A 514 -16.79 3.50 -27.93
N PRO A 515 -17.46 2.70 -28.77
CA PRO A 515 -17.82 1.31 -28.51
C PRO A 515 -16.81 0.26 -29.01
N LEU A 516 -15.88 0.61 -29.90
CA LEU A 516 -14.95 -0.34 -30.53
C LEU A 516 -13.74 -0.63 -29.64
N PHE A 517 -13.13 -1.81 -29.79
CA PHE A 517 -11.85 -2.08 -29.11
C PHE A 517 -10.73 -1.23 -29.75
N PRO A 518 -9.83 -0.60 -28.96
CA PRO A 518 -8.84 0.33 -29.52
C PRO A 518 -7.76 -0.40 -30.32
N LYS A 519 -7.81 -0.29 -31.65
CA LYS A 519 -6.86 -0.99 -32.54
C LYS A 519 -5.43 -0.47 -32.50
N TRP A 520 -5.24 0.82 -32.20
CA TRP A 520 -3.89 1.41 -32.12
C TRP A 520 -3.01 0.73 -31.05
N LEU A 521 -3.61 0.10 -30.02
CA LEU A 521 -2.91 -0.71 -29.02
C LEU A 521 -2.18 -1.90 -29.64
N GLU A 522 -2.60 -2.38 -30.81
CA GLU A 522 -1.89 -3.43 -31.56
C GLU A 522 -0.45 -2.99 -31.88
N LYS A 523 -0.24 -1.68 -32.11
CA LYS A 523 1.06 -1.08 -32.42
C LYS A 523 1.91 -0.75 -31.19
N GLN A 524 1.39 -0.96 -29.98
CA GLN A 524 2.11 -0.71 -28.73
C GLN A 524 2.66 -2.04 -28.18
N ASN A 525 3.97 -2.19 -28.14
CA ASN A 525 4.66 -3.41 -27.76
C ASN A 525 5.37 -3.31 -26.41
N GLU A 526 5.50 -2.13 -25.81
CA GLU A 526 6.28 -1.95 -24.56
C GLU A 526 5.40 -1.73 -23.31
N PHE A 527 4.07 -1.77 -23.43
CA PHE A 527 3.21 -1.45 -22.28
C PHE A 527 3.28 -2.53 -21.21
N SER A 528 3.54 -2.10 -19.97
CA SER A 528 3.48 -2.92 -18.76
C SER A 528 2.23 -2.63 -17.94
N SER A 529 1.58 -1.48 -18.15
CA SER A 529 0.36 -1.09 -17.46
C SER A 529 -0.67 -0.49 -18.43
N LEU A 530 -1.87 -1.08 -18.45
CA LEU A 530 -2.99 -0.63 -19.27
C LEU A 530 -4.28 -0.58 -18.44
N ASP A 531 -4.86 0.61 -18.30
CA ASP A 531 -6.20 0.83 -17.76
C ASP A 531 -7.10 1.52 -18.80
N ILE A 532 -8.01 0.74 -19.38
CA ILE A 532 -9.09 1.22 -20.26
C ILE A 532 -10.47 0.88 -19.65
N SER A 533 -10.54 0.78 -18.32
CA SER A 533 -11.79 0.47 -17.61
C SER A 533 -12.84 1.59 -17.72
N ASN A 534 -14.11 1.25 -17.51
CA ASN A 534 -15.22 2.21 -17.50
C ASN A 534 -15.35 3.08 -18.76
N ASN A 535 -15.13 2.51 -19.94
CA ASN A 535 -15.09 3.28 -21.20
C ASN A 535 -16.28 3.01 -22.13
N GLY A 536 -17.21 2.14 -21.74
CA GLY A 536 -18.36 1.76 -22.58
C GLY A 536 -17.98 0.96 -23.83
N ILE A 537 -16.80 0.33 -23.85
CA ILE A 537 -16.34 -0.53 -24.95
C ILE A 537 -17.25 -1.76 -25.00
N SER A 538 -17.78 -2.09 -26.18
CA SER A 538 -18.79 -3.16 -26.35
C SER A 538 -18.41 -4.21 -27.40
N ASP A 539 -17.18 -4.14 -27.89
CA ASP A 539 -16.60 -5.00 -28.91
C ASP A 539 -16.05 -6.32 -28.32
N ILE A 540 -15.55 -7.19 -29.20
CA ILE A 540 -14.79 -8.39 -28.82
C ILE A 540 -13.32 -8.02 -28.63
N VAL A 541 -12.68 -8.56 -27.58
CA VAL A 541 -11.23 -8.41 -27.40
C VAL A 541 -10.50 -9.23 -28.47
N PRO A 542 -9.70 -8.60 -29.36
CA PRO A 542 -9.03 -9.31 -30.44
C PRO A 542 -8.02 -10.36 -29.93
N LYS A 543 -7.83 -11.44 -30.69
CA LYS A 543 -6.88 -12.51 -30.34
C LYS A 543 -5.46 -11.99 -30.10
N TRP A 544 -5.01 -11.01 -30.90
CA TRP A 544 -3.65 -10.44 -30.79
C TRP A 544 -3.39 -9.84 -29.40
N PHE A 545 -4.42 -9.33 -28.72
CA PHE A 545 -4.28 -8.70 -27.40
C PHE A 545 -3.83 -9.72 -26.36
N TRP A 546 -4.43 -10.91 -26.41
CA TRP A 546 -4.09 -12.03 -25.52
C TRP A 546 -2.73 -12.64 -25.84
N THR A 547 -2.27 -12.57 -27.10
CA THR A 547 -1.00 -13.14 -27.56
C THR A 547 0.17 -12.17 -27.51
N LYS A 548 0.05 -10.97 -26.92
CA LYS A 548 1.20 -10.07 -26.68
C LYS A 548 2.18 -10.58 -25.61
N SER A 549 2.13 -11.88 -25.32
CA SER A 549 2.81 -12.66 -24.28
C SER A 549 4.33 -12.84 -24.44
N GLU A 550 4.97 -12.19 -25.42
CA GLU A 550 6.43 -12.24 -25.59
C GLU A 550 7.16 -11.19 -24.74
N LEU A 551 6.45 -10.43 -23.91
CA LEU A 551 7.06 -9.42 -23.06
C LEU A 551 7.66 -10.08 -21.80
N PRO A 552 8.95 -9.86 -21.52
CA PRO A 552 9.68 -10.54 -20.43
C PRO A 552 9.25 -10.10 -19.01
N ASN A 553 8.30 -9.17 -18.89
CA ASN A 553 7.94 -8.50 -17.64
C ASN A 553 6.47 -8.73 -17.27
N TRP A 554 6.18 -8.71 -15.98
CA TRP A 554 4.81 -8.75 -15.47
C TRP A 554 3.96 -7.58 -15.96
N ILE A 555 2.73 -7.87 -16.40
CA ILE A 555 1.81 -6.88 -16.98
C ILE A 555 0.61 -6.64 -16.06
N ASN A 556 0.21 -5.38 -15.93
CA ASN A 556 -1.01 -4.91 -15.27
C ASN A 556 -2.05 -4.53 -16.32
N ILE A 557 -3.18 -5.23 -16.35
CA ILE A 557 -4.27 -4.98 -17.29
C ILE A 557 -5.58 -4.79 -16.53
N ASN A 558 -6.23 -3.66 -16.76
CA ASN A 558 -7.57 -3.37 -16.30
C ASN A 558 -8.47 -2.95 -17.47
N ILE A 559 -9.36 -3.84 -17.86
CA ILE A 559 -10.38 -3.58 -18.91
C ILE A 559 -11.82 -3.72 -18.35
N SER A 560 -11.95 -3.61 -17.03
CA SER A 560 -13.20 -3.77 -16.29
C SER A 560 -14.25 -2.69 -16.57
N LEU A 561 -15.48 -2.89 -16.08
CA LEU A 561 -16.59 -1.93 -16.17
C LEU A 561 -16.89 -1.52 -17.63
N ASN A 562 -16.84 -2.49 -18.54
CA ASN A 562 -17.14 -2.29 -19.94
C ASN A 562 -18.31 -3.21 -20.36
N LYS A 563 -18.52 -3.37 -21.66
CA LYS A 563 -19.50 -4.28 -22.26
C LYS A 563 -18.79 -5.27 -23.20
N LEU A 564 -17.52 -5.57 -22.94
CA LEU A 564 -16.70 -6.45 -23.78
C LEU A 564 -17.33 -7.84 -23.84
N ARG A 565 -17.37 -8.45 -25.02
CA ARG A 565 -18.08 -9.70 -25.29
C ARG A 565 -17.18 -10.75 -25.93
N GLY A 566 -17.70 -11.97 -26.05
CA GLY A 566 -17.04 -13.10 -26.72
C GLY A 566 -16.34 -14.04 -25.75
N ILE A 567 -15.74 -15.08 -26.32
CA ILE A 567 -15.01 -16.12 -25.60
C ILE A 567 -13.52 -15.75 -25.59
N ILE A 568 -12.88 -15.85 -24.43
CA ILE A 568 -11.43 -15.67 -24.33
C ILE A 568 -10.76 -16.89 -24.99
N PRO A 569 -9.87 -16.70 -25.99
CA PRO A 569 -9.26 -17.81 -26.70
C PRO A 569 -8.35 -18.61 -25.78
N ASP A 570 -8.34 -19.93 -25.91
CA ASP A 570 -7.36 -20.77 -25.22
C ASP A 570 -6.01 -20.70 -25.93
N LEU A 571 -4.95 -20.43 -25.18
CA LEU A 571 -3.61 -20.14 -25.70
C LEU A 571 -2.59 -21.07 -25.02
N SER A 572 -1.68 -21.65 -25.80
CA SER A 572 -0.61 -22.54 -25.31
C SER A 572 0.60 -21.76 -24.77
N LEU A 573 0.36 -20.69 -23.99
CA LEU A 573 1.39 -19.73 -23.55
C LEU A 573 1.38 -19.61 -22.02
N ASP A 574 2.56 -19.55 -21.40
CA ASP A 574 2.72 -19.20 -19.98
C ASP A 574 2.73 -17.68 -19.83
N ASN A 575 1.55 -17.09 -19.66
CA ASN A 575 1.39 -15.65 -19.48
C ASN A 575 1.51 -15.28 -17.99
N HIS A 576 2.36 -14.31 -17.66
CA HIS A 576 2.61 -13.89 -16.28
C HIS A 576 2.02 -12.49 -16.04
N PHE A 577 0.69 -12.41 -15.89
CA PHE A 577 0.07 -11.16 -15.46
C PHE A 577 0.36 -10.92 -13.98
N TYR A 578 0.81 -9.72 -13.60
CA TYR A 578 0.76 -9.39 -12.18
C TYR A 578 -0.70 -9.16 -11.78
N TYR A 579 -1.39 -8.31 -12.53
CA TYR A 579 -2.78 -7.96 -12.27
C TYR A 579 -3.61 -8.04 -13.55
N LEU A 580 -4.67 -8.84 -13.55
CA LEU A 580 -5.64 -8.90 -14.65
C LEU A 580 -7.05 -8.73 -14.11
N ASN A 581 -7.68 -7.60 -14.47
CA ASN A 581 -9.05 -7.29 -14.10
C ASN A 581 -9.97 -7.18 -15.31
N LEU A 582 -10.89 -8.15 -15.39
CA LEU A 582 -11.92 -8.27 -16.42
C LEU A 582 -13.34 -8.04 -15.86
N ARG A 583 -13.46 -7.59 -14.61
CA ARG A 583 -14.72 -7.42 -13.88
C ARG A 583 -15.78 -6.64 -14.66
N SER A 584 -17.05 -7.00 -14.49
CA SER A 584 -18.19 -6.24 -15.01
C SER A 584 -18.12 -6.05 -16.53
N ASN A 585 -18.16 -7.18 -17.23
CA ASN A 585 -18.15 -7.28 -18.68
C ASN A 585 -19.19 -8.32 -19.15
N GLN A 586 -19.08 -8.81 -20.39
CA GLN A 586 -19.99 -9.78 -21.00
C GLN A 586 -19.23 -11.00 -21.55
N PHE A 587 -18.05 -11.32 -21.00
CA PHE A 587 -17.27 -12.49 -21.41
C PHE A 587 -18.02 -13.80 -21.09
N GLU A 588 -17.95 -14.77 -21.99
CA GLU A 588 -18.68 -16.03 -21.90
C GLU A 588 -17.79 -17.25 -22.20
N GLY A 589 -18.35 -18.45 -22.00
CA GLY A 589 -17.62 -19.71 -22.21
C GLY A 589 -16.88 -20.19 -20.97
N HIS A 590 -15.82 -20.98 -21.20
CA HIS A 590 -14.95 -21.50 -20.15
C HIS A 590 -13.82 -20.51 -19.83
N ILE A 591 -13.28 -20.57 -18.61
CA ILE A 591 -12.04 -19.84 -18.27
C ILE A 591 -10.85 -20.59 -18.90
N PRO A 592 -10.00 -19.94 -19.72
CA PRO A 592 -8.79 -20.56 -20.28
C PRO A 592 -7.69 -20.81 -19.24
N SER A 593 -6.89 -21.87 -19.41
CA SER A 593 -5.88 -22.24 -18.41
C SER A 593 -4.68 -21.29 -18.35
N PHE A 594 -4.35 -20.58 -19.43
CA PHE A 594 -3.21 -19.66 -19.45
C PHE A 594 -3.36 -18.49 -18.47
N LEU A 595 -4.60 -18.16 -18.06
CA LEU A 595 -4.86 -17.10 -17.08
C LEU A 595 -4.36 -17.44 -15.66
N ARG A 596 -4.02 -18.71 -15.39
CA ARG A 596 -3.53 -19.13 -14.07
C ARG A 596 -2.17 -18.57 -13.71
N GLY A 597 -1.37 -18.13 -14.68
CA GLY A 597 -0.09 -17.49 -14.42
C GLY A 597 -0.24 -16.09 -13.81
N SER A 598 -1.47 -15.59 -13.65
CA SER A 598 -1.76 -14.31 -13.01
C SER A 598 -1.49 -14.36 -11.50
N MET A 599 -0.96 -13.29 -10.90
CA MET A 599 -0.89 -13.17 -9.44
C MET A 599 -2.24 -12.72 -8.84
N TYR A 600 -2.89 -11.74 -9.48
CA TYR A 600 -4.23 -11.26 -9.14
C TYR A 600 -5.15 -11.38 -10.35
N LEU A 601 -6.23 -12.16 -10.21
CA LEU A 601 -7.19 -12.41 -11.28
C LEU A 601 -8.61 -12.11 -10.84
N ASP A 602 -9.23 -11.09 -11.45
CA ASP A 602 -10.63 -10.72 -11.23
C ASP A 602 -11.44 -10.92 -12.52
N LEU A 603 -12.31 -11.93 -12.48
CA LEU A 603 -13.24 -12.31 -13.54
C LEU A 603 -14.71 -12.09 -13.13
N SER A 604 -14.94 -11.37 -12.04
CA SER A 604 -16.27 -11.18 -11.45
C SER A 604 -17.25 -10.49 -12.39
N ASP A 605 -18.55 -10.68 -12.16
CA ASP A 605 -19.62 -9.99 -12.91
C ASP A 605 -19.49 -10.16 -14.44
N ASN A 606 -19.50 -11.42 -14.88
CA ASN A 606 -19.40 -11.83 -16.28
C ASN A 606 -20.42 -12.95 -16.60
N LYS A 607 -20.26 -13.64 -17.73
CA LYS A 607 -21.14 -14.73 -18.18
C LYS A 607 -20.40 -16.07 -18.32
N PHE A 608 -19.26 -16.26 -17.66
CA PHE A 608 -18.53 -17.53 -17.69
C PHE A 608 -19.37 -18.68 -17.13
N THR A 609 -19.22 -19.86 -17.72
CA THR A 609 -20.06 -21.04 -17.41
C THR A 609 -19.29 -22.24 -16.89
N ASP A 610 -17.98 -22.33 -17.17
CA ASP A 610 -17.15 -23.49 -16.80
C ASP A 610 -15.75 -23.09 -16.30
N SER A 611 -15.37 -23.59 -15.13
CA SER A 611 -14.07 -23.38 -14.48
C SER A 611 -13.22 -24.65 -14.42
N SER A 612 -13.71 -25.79 -14.93
CA SER A 612 -13.09 -27.11 -14.76
C SER A 612 -11.68 -27.18 -15.36
N TRP A 613 -11.50 -26.71 -16.59
CA TRP A 613 -10.17 -26.65 -17.21
C TRP A 613 -9.23 -25.69 -16.50
N PHE A 614 -9.75 -24.54 -16.06
CA PHE A 614 -8.97 -23.58 -15.28
C PHE A 614 -8.64 -24.10 -13.87
N LEU A 615 -9.39 -25.00 -13.25
CA LEU A 615 -9.08 -25.50 -11.90
C LEU A 615 -8.32 -26.83 -11.90
N CYS A 616 -8.49 -27.67 -12.94
CA CYS A 616 -7.90 -29.02 -13.00
C CYS A 616 -6.76 -29.22 -14.00
N SER A 617 -6.32 -28.20 -14.75
CA SER A 617 -5.14 -28.32 -15.61
C SER A 617 -3.88 -28.70 -14.80
N SER A 618 -2.97 -29.44 -15.44
CA SER A 618 -1.74 -30.00 -14.85
C SER A 618 -0.51 -29.07 -14.92
N SER A 619 -0.66 -27.85 -15.45
CA SER A 619 0.42 -26.86 -15.42
C SER A 619 0.63 -26.33 -13.99
N ALA A 620 1.89 -26.29 -13.53
CA ALA A 620 2.26 -25.88 -12.19
C ALA A 620 2.01 -24.39 -11.99
N THR A 621 1.14 -24.00 -11.04
CA THR A 621 0.79 -22.59 -10.81
C THR A 621 0.98 -22.21 -9.35
N GLU A 622 2.20 -21.80 -9.00
CA GLU A 622 2.58 -21.42 -7.63
C GLU A 622 2.38 -19.92 -7.34
N THR A 623 1.95 -19.11 -8.31
CA THR A 623 1.95 -17.64 -8.20
C THR A 623 0.58 -17.00 -7.95
N LEU A 624 -0.54 -17.69 -8.23
CA LEU A 624 -1.89 -17.12 -8.08
C LEU A 624 -2.20 -16.87 -6.60
N TYR A 625 -2.30 -15.60 -6.23
CA TYR A 625 -2.55 -15.13 -4.87
C TYR A 625 -4.03 -14.81 -4.63
N GLN A 626 -4.69 -14.21 -5.64
CA GLN A 626 -6.10 -13.82 -5.56
C GLN A 626 -6.87 -14.29 -6.79
N LEU A 627 -8.00 -14.95 -6.54
CA LEU A 627 -8.97 -15.35 -7.55
C LEU A 627 -10.37 -14.88 -7.18
N ASP A 628 -10.95 -14.03 -8.02
CA ASP A 628 -12.37 -13.67 -7.96
C ASP A 628 -13.08 -14.14 -9.24
N ILE A 629 -14.00 -15.09 -9.08
CA ILE A 629 -14.88 -15.60 -10.15
C ILE A 629 -16.36 -15.44 -9.75
N SER A 630 -16.64 -14.51 -8.83
CA SER A 630 -17.98 -14.25 -8.31
C SER A 630 -18.93 -13.69 -9.39
N ASN A 631 -20.24 -13.76 -9.11
CA ASN A 631 -21.29 -13.20 -9.96
C ASN A 631 -21.14 -13.60 -11.45
N ASN A 632 -21.14 -14.91 -11.70
CA ASN A 632 -21.02 -15.50 -13.03
C ASN A 632 -22.13 -16.53 -13.25
N LYS A 633 -22.02 -17.36 -14.29
CA LYS A 633 -22.99 -18.41 -14.62
C LYS A 633 -22.46 -19.81 -14.33
N PHE A 634 -21.39 -19.95 -13.54
CA PHE A 634 -20.81 -21.26 -13.22
C PHE A 634 -21.85 -22.17 -12.56
N SER A 635 -21.86 -23.45 -12.95
CA SER A 635 -22.81 -24.44 -12.46
C SER A 635 -22.15 -25.81 -12.35
N GLY A 636 -22.86 -26.81 -11.82
CA GLY A 636 -22.28 -28.12 -11.53
C GLY A 636 -21.55 -28.11 -10.18
N GLN A 637 -20.64 -29.07 -9.96
CA GLN A 637 -19.86 -29.14 -8.73
C GLN A 637 -18.63 -28.26 -8.80
N ILE A 638 -18.13 -27.78 -7.66
CA ILE A 638 -16.79 -27.19 -7.61
C ILE A 638 -15.79 -28.33 -7.87
N PRO A 639 -14.90 -28.23 -8.88
CA PRO A 639 -13.91 -29.28 -9.16
C PRO A 639 -12.96 -29.52 -7.97
N ASP A 640 -12.59 -30.79 -7.75
CA ASP A 640 -11.72 -31.22 -6.65
C ASP A 640 -10.23 -31.27 -7.08
N CYS A 641 -9.67 -30.11 -7.41
CA CYS A 641 -8.33 -29.97 -8.01
C CYS A 641 -7.47 -28.84 -7.41
N TRP A 642 -7.59 -28.54 -6.12
CA TRP A 642 -7.00 -27.34 -5.50
C TRP A 642 -5.55 -27.48 -5.04
N THR A 643 -4.95 -28.67 -5.16
CA THR A 643 -3.59 -29.00 -4.68
C THR A 643 -2.47 -28.17 -5.29
N HIS A 644 -2.72 -27.52 -6.42
CA HIS A 644 -1.72 -26.76 -7.17
C HIS A 644 -1.63 -25.29 -6.75
N PHE A 645 -2.65 -24.73 -6.07
CA PHE A 645 -2.71 -23.30 -5.72
C PHE A 645 -2.07 -23.01 -4.35
N LYS A 646 -0.75 -23.15 -4.26
CA LYS A 646 -0.01 -23.05 -2.98
C LYS A 646 -0.03 -21.66 -2.34
N SER A 647 -0.11 -20.60 -3.15
CA SER A 647 -0.03 -19.20 -2.69
C SER A 647 -1.39 -18.50 -2.59
N LEU A 648 -2.49 -19.19 -2.87
CA LEU A 648 -3.82 -18.59 -2.93
C LEU A 648 -4.30 -18.17 -1.54
N ALA A 649 -4.42 -16.87 -1.33
CA ALA A 649 -4.84 -16.25 -0.08
C ALA A 649 -6.28 -15.74 -0.12
N TYR A 650 -6.79 -15.37 -1.31
CA TYR A 650 -8.14 -14.86 -1.50
C TYR A 650 -8.87 -15.65 -2.57
N LEU A 651 -10.04 -16.18 -2.23
CA LEU A 651 -10.92 -16.88 -3.14
C LEU A 651 -12.38 -16.41 -2.99
N ASP A 652 -12.93 -15.82 -4.04
CA ASP A 652 -14.35 -15.50 -4.16
C ASP A 652 -15.00 -16.28 -5.32
N MET A 653 -15.99 -17.11 -4.98
CA MET A 653 -16.83 -17.87 -5.90
C MET A 653 -18.32 -17.58 -5.67
N SER A 654 -18.63 -16.48 -4.99
CA SER A 654 -19.98 -16.12 -4.59
C SER A 654 -20.90 -15.81 -5.78
N GLN A 655 -22.21 -15.82 -5.54
CA GLN A 655 -23.24 -15.45 -6.53
C GLN A 655 -23.15 -16.25 -7.84
N ASN A 656 -22.99 -17.56 -7.73
CA ASN A 656 -22.95 -18.48 -8.85
C ASN A 656 -24.04 -19.57 -8.70
N LYS A 657 -23.98 -20.61 -9.52
CA LYS A 657 -24.89 -21.77 -9.45
C LYS A 657 -24.14 -23.06 -9.08
N PHE A 658 -23.00 -22.96 -8.40
CA PHE A 658 -22.25 -24.12 -7.92
C PHE A 658 -23.10 -24.97 -6.98
N SER A 659 -22.93 -26.28 -7.04
CA SER A 659 -23.74 -27.29 -6.33
C SER A 659 -22.84 -28.42 -5.82
N GLY A 660 -23.41 -29.43 -5.16
CA GLY A 660 -22.61 -30.52 -4.58
C GLY A 660 -21.89 -30.10 -3.30
N LYS A 661 -20.86 -30.85 -2.91
CA LYS A 661 -20.12 -30.63 -1.66
C LYS A 661 -18.93 -29.68 -1.87
N ILE A 662 -18.41 -29.13 -0.78
CA ILE A 662 -17.13 -28.43 -0.77
C ILE A 662 -16.01 -29.45 -1.03
N PRO A 663 -15.12 -29.24 -2.02
CA PRO A 663 -14.07 -30.19 -2.37
C PRO A 663 -13.10 -30.48 -1.23
N THR A 664 -12.53 -31.69 -1.20
CA THR A 664 -11.59 -32.09 -0.14
C THR A 664 -10.21 -31.47 -0.36
N SER A 665 -9.80 -31.32 -1.62
CA SER A 665 -8.53 -30.70 -1.97
C SER A 665 -8.44 -29.23 -1.58
N MET A 666 -9.53 -28.52 -1.29
CA MET A 666 -9.45 -27.15 -0.75
C MET A 666 -8.64 -27.08 0.55
N GLY A 667 -8.49 -28.20 1.26
CA GLY A 667 -7.67 -28.28 2.47
C GLY A 667 -6.18 -28.16 2.22
N SER A 668 -5.72 -28.15 0.96
CA SER A 668 -4.34 -27.85 0.59
C SER A 668 -4.04 -26.36 0.47
N LEU A 669 -5.05 -25.49 0.54
CA LEU A 669 -4.90 -24.04 0.43
C LEU A 669 -4.41 -23.47 1.78
N LEU A 670 -3.15 -23.75 2.13
CA LEU A 670 -2.57 -23.43 3.44
C LEU A 670 -2.42 -21.92 3.69
N GLU A 671 -2.31 -21.14 2.62
CA GLU A 671 -2.19 -19.66 2.66
C GLU A 671 -3.55 -18.95 2.64
N LEU A 672 -4.66 -19.69 2.57
CA LEU A 672 -6.01 -19.12 2.40
C LEU A 672 -6.43 -18.30 3.63
N GLN A 673 -6.72 -17.02 3.41
CA GLN A 673 -7.18 -16.06 4.42
C GLN A 673 -8.65 -15.70 4.24
N VAL A 674 -9.12 -15.63 2.99
CA VAL A 674 -10.50 -15.24 2.65
C VAL A 674 -11.12 -16.29 1.74
N LEU A 675 -12.26 -16.83 2.17
CA LEU A 675 -13.07 -17.76 1.39
C LEU A 675 -14.53 -17.32 1.34
N LEU A 676 -14.99 -16.95 0.15
CA LEU A 676 -16.35 -16.47 -0.10
C LEU A 676 -17.07 -17.44 -1.05
N LEU A 677 -18.10 -18.12 -0.54
CA LEU A 677 -18.93 -19.10 -1.28
C LEU A 677 -20.42 -18.73 -1.25
N ARG A 678 -20.73 -17.51 -0.82
CA ARG A 678 -22.10 -17.00 -0.61
C ARG A 678 -23.00 -17.15 -1.85
N ASN A 679 -24.29 -17.36 -1.64
CA ASN A 679 -25.33 -17.40 -2.67
C ASN A 679 -25.02 -18.40 -3.80
N ASN A 680 -24.83 -19.66 -3.43
CA ASN A 680 -24.68 -20.80 -4.34
C ASN A 680 -25.73 -21.88 -3.99
N LYS A 681 -25.55 -23.10 -4.51
CA LYS A 681 -26.40 -24.27 -4.23
C LYS A 681 -25.60 -25.39 -3.56
N LEU A 682 -24.56 -25.07 -2.80
CA LEU A 682 -23.70 -26.04 -2.13
C LEU A 682 -24.49 -26.82 -1.07
N THR A 683 -24.18 -28.10 -0.89
CA THR A 683 -24.92 -29.07 -0.09
C THR A 683 -23.99 -29.91 0.77
N GLY A 684 -24.56 -30.63 1.74
CA GLY A 684 -23.80 -31.50 2.64
C GLY A 684 -23.18 -30.75 3.80
N GLU A 685 -22.37 -31.47 4.59
CA GLU A 685 -21.71 -30.94 5.78
C GLU A 685 -20.38 -30.25 5.44
N ILE A 686 -19.98 -29.26 6.24
CA ILE A 686 -18.63 -28.72 6.18
C ILE A 686 -17.68 -29.71 6.88
N SER A 687 -17.09 -30.60 6.08
CA SER A 687 -16.24 -31.68 6.58
C SER A 687 -14.87 -31.17 7.05
N SER A 688 -14.32 -31.82 8.09
CA SER A 688 -12.94 -31.61 8.55
C SER A 688 -11.89 -31.97 7.49
N SER A 689 -12.23 -32.83 6.53
CA SER A 689 -11.36 -33.18 5.41
C SER A 689 -11.21 -32.06 4.37
N SER A 690 -12.10 -31.06 4.36
CA SER A 690 -12.14 -30.01 3.34
C SER A 690 -11.42 -28.72 3.70
N LEU A 691 -11.57 -28.19 4.92
CA LEU A 691 -11.08 -26.82 5.25
C LEU A 691 -10.30 -26.73 6.57
N ARG A 692 -10.16 -27.83 7.31
CA ARG A 692 -9.55 -27.82 8.66
C ARG A 692 -8.09 -27.36 8.67
N ASN A 693 -7.39 -27.52 7.56
CA ASN A 693 -5.98 -27.18 7.42
C ASN A 693 -5.73 -25.72 6.98
N CYS A 694 -6.77 -24.98 6.59
CA CYS A 694 -6.68 -23.57 6.19
C CYS A 694 -6.62 -22.66 7.44
N THR A 695 -5.61 -22.84 8.29
CA THR A 695 -5.57 -22.22 9.64
C THR A 695 -5.38 -20.71 9.63
N LYS A 696 -4.96 -20.12 8.51
CA LYS A 696 -4.81 -18.68 8.28
C LYS A 696 -6.12 -17.98 7.90
N LEU A 697 -7.26 -18.69 7.88
CA LEU A 697 -8.56 -18.11 7.54
C LEU A 697 -8.95 -17.00 8.53
N VAL A 698 -9.13 -15.80 7.99
CA VAL A 698 -9.63 -14.60 8.67
C VAL A 698 -11.12 -14.40 8.38
N MET A 699 -11.55 -14.71 7.15
CA MET A 699 -12.93 -14.53 6.70
C MET A 699 -13.48 -15.77 6.01
N LEU A 700 -14.62 -16.25 6.50
CA LEU A 700 -15.38 -17.35 5.93
C LEU A 700 -16.85 -16.94 5.76
N ASP A 701 -17.30 -16.83 4.50
CA ASP A 701 -18.70 -16.56 4.17
C ASP A 701 -19.26 -17.67 3.26
N MET A 702 -20.26 -18.40 3.77
CA MET A 702 -20.98 -19.43 3.03
C MET A 702 -22.50 -19.20 3.04
N THR A 703 -22.92 -17.96 3.27
CA THR A 703 -24.33 -17.61 3.45
C THR A 703 -25.17 -17.90 2.21
N GLY A 704 -26.43 -18.28 2.38
CA GLY A 704 -27.35 -18.50 1.26
C GLY A 704 -26.99 -19.73 0.42
N ASN A 705 -26.70 -20.85 1.08
CA ASN A 705 -26.45 -22.15 0.46
C ASN A 705 -27.47 -23.20 0.96
N ARG A 706 -27.19 -24.48 0.72
CA ARG A 706 -27.98 -25.63 1.20
C ARG A 706 -27.13 -26.55 2.09
N LEU A 707 -26.15 -25.97 2.80
CA LEU A 707 -25.28 -26.72 3.71
C LEU A 707 -26.09 -27.22 4.90
N SER A 708 -25.76 -28.40 5.40
CA SER A 708 -26.53 -29.11 6.42
C SER A 708 -25.63 -29.78 7.45
N GLY A 709 -26.24 -30.43 8.45
CA GLY A 709 -25.52 -31.12 9.53
C GLY A 709 -25.29 -30.20 10.74
N SER A 710 -24.55 -30.70 11.72
CA SER A 710 -24.22 -29.93 12.92
C SER A 710 -23.14 -28.88 12.64
N PHE A 711 -23.13 -27.78 13.40
CA PHE A 711 -22.02 -26.83 13.34
C PHE A 711 -20.68 -27.54 13.65
N PRO A 712 -19.65 -27.44 12.78
CA PRO A 712 -18.42 -28.19 12.97
C PRO A 712 -17.55 -27.62 14.11
N ASP A 713 -17.27 -28.44 15.12
CA ASP A 713 -16.43 -28.10 16.28
C ASP A 713 -15.01 -27.69 15.89
N TRP A 714 -14.49 -28.27 14.81
CA TRP A 714 -13.13 -28.02 14.34
C TRP A 714 -12.92 -26.58 13.88
N ILE A 715 -13.95 -25.85 13.43
CA ILE A 715 -13.88 -24.42 13.07
C ILE A 715 -13.31 -23.64 14.26
N GLY A 716 -13.92 -23.79 15.43
CA GLY A 716 -13.49 -23.12 16.64
C GLY A 716 -12.12 -23.58 17.13
N SER A 717 -11.76 -24.85 16.91
CA SER A 717 -10.47 -25.39 17.40
C SER A 717 -9.26 -25.13 16.49
N LYS A 718 -9.48 -24.84 15.20
CA LYS A 718 -8.42 -24.75 14.19
C LYS A 718 -8.33 -23.40 13.50
N LEU A 719 -9.45 -22.72 13.27
CA LEU A 719 -9.49 -21.45 12.56
C LEU A 719 -9.44 -20.28 13.55
N LEU A 720 -8.39 -20.24 14.36
CA LEU A 720 -8.26 -19.31 15.50
C LEU A 720 -8.08 -17.85 15.08
N GLU A 721 -7.70 -17.61 13.82
CA GLU A 721 -7.54 -16.29 13.22
C GLU A 721 -8.85 -15.69 12.69
N LEU A 722 -9.96 -16.45 12.71
CA LEU A 722 -11.24 -15.98 12.19
C LEU A 722 -11.71 -14.71 12.90
N GLN A 723 -11.98 -13.70 12.09
CA GLN A 723 -12.60 -12.43 12.47
C GLN A 723 -14.02 -12.33 11.91
N PHE A 724 -14.30 -12.95 10.77
CA PHE A 724 -15.61 -12.96 10.14
C PHE A 724 -16.04 -14.39 9.83
N LEU A 725 -17.17 -14.79 10.42
CA LEU A 725 -17.82 -16.08 10.14
C LEU A 725 -19.30 -15.85 9.84
N SER A 726 -19.69 -16.09 8.59
CA SER A 726 -21.09 -16.02 8.15
C SER A 726 -21.51 -17.33 7.49
N LEU A 727 -22.44 -18.03 8.14
CA LEU A 727 -23.06 -19.28 7.69
C LEU A 727 -24.58 -19.16 7.61
N GLY A 728 -25.09 -17.93 7.52
CA GLY A 728 -26.51 -17.63 7.54
C GLY A 728 -27.28 -18.25 6.37
N SER A 729 -28.58 -18.40 6.50
CA SER A 729 -29.46 -18.92 5.42
C SER A 729 -28.97 -20.28 4.87
N ASN A 730 -28.83 -21.26 5.76
CA ASN A 730 -28.46 -22.64 5.47
C ASN A 730 -29.39 -23.61 6.25
N TYR A 731 -29.05 -24.90 6.30
CA TYR A 731 -29.79 -25.95 7.02
C TYR A 731 -29.00 -26.54 8.19
N PHE A 732 -28.11 -25.77 8.83
CA PHE A 732 -27.38 -26.25 10.01
C PHE A 732 -28.32 -26.55 11.17
N ASN A 733 -28.09 -27.65 11.88
CA ASN A 733 -28.92 -28.11 12.98
C ASN A 733 -28.10 -28.51 14.22
N GLY A 734 -28.76 -29.03 15.25
CA GLY A 734 -28.10 -29.36 16.52
C GLY A 734 -27.71 -28.12 17.33
N SER A 735 -26.92 -28.32 18.38
CA SER A 735 -26.47 -27.25 19.27
C SER A 735 -25.14 -26.64 18.86
N LEU A 736 -24.92 -25.36 19.21
CA LEU A 736 -23.61 -24.72 19.06
C LEU A 736 -22.57 -25.38 19.97
N PRO A 737 -21.43 -25.88 19.43
CA PRO A 737 -20.40 -26.51 20.24
C PRO A 737 -19.60 -25.47 21.04
N LEU A 738 -19.08 -25.86 22.21
CA LEU A 738 -18.29 -24.98 23.08
C LEU A 738 -17.01 -24.45 22.41
N GLN A 739 -16.49 -25.19 21.43
CA GLN A 739 -15.30 -24.84 20.65
C GLN A 739 -15.48 -23.51 19.91
N ILE A 740 -16.70 -23.07 19.60
CA ILE A 740 -16.93 -21.75 18.99
C ILE A 740 -16.32 -20.63 19.83
N CYS A 741 -16.30 -20.79 21.15
CA CYS A 741 -15.76 -19.82 22.10
C CYS A 741 -14.22 -19.72 22.10
N TYR A 742 -13.52 -20.52 21.28
CA TYR A 742 -12.08 -20.39 21.07
C TYR A 742 -11.74 -19.35 20.00
N LEU A 743 -12.72 -18.87 19.24
CA LEU A 743 -12.58 -17.79 18.26
C LEU A 743 -12.42 -16.42 18.95
N LYS A 744 -11.27 -16.18 19.57
CA LYS A 744 -11.00 -14.95 20.33
C LYS A 744 -10.97 -13.70 19.46
N SER A 745 -10.59 -13.87 18.20
CA SER A 745 -10.44 -12.79 17.20
C SER A 745 -11.77 -12.40 16.54
N ILE A 746 -12.87 -13.14 16.77
CA ILE A 746 -14.14 -12.95 16.07
C ILE A 746 -14.72 -11.55 16.29
N GLN A 747 -15.16 -10.94 15.20
CA GLN A 747 -15.78 -9.62 15.15
C GLN A 747 -17.17 -9.69 14.52
N LEU A 748 -17.41 -10.61 13.58
CA LEU A 748 -18.73 -10.87 13.03
C LEU A 748 -19.03 -12.36 13.09
N LEU A 749 -20.15 -12.69 13.74
CA LEU A 749 -20.71 -14.03 13.78
C LEU A 749 -22.16 -13.98 13.29
N ASP A 750 -22.41 -14.54 12.11
CA ASP A 750 -23.74 -14.67 11.53
C ASP A 750 -24.07 -16.15 11.30
N LEU A 751 -24.99 -16.67 12.11
CA LEU A 751 -25.56 -18.01 11.98
C LEU A 751 -27.08 -17.94 11.79
N SER A 752 -27.58 -16.80 11.31
CA SER A 752 -29.01 -16.54 11.15
C SER A 752 -29.68 -17.49 10.16
N LEU A 753 -31.00 -17.61 10.21
CA LEU A 753 -31.79 -18.38 9.23
C LEU A 753 -31.26 -19.81 9.05
N ASN A 754 -31.14 -20.53 10.16
CA ASN A 754 -30.73 -21.93 10.20
C ASN A 754 -31.71 -22.73 11.09
N ASN A 755 -31.39 -23.98 11.39
CA ASN A 755 -32.18 -24.85 12.23
C ASN A 755 -31.45 -25.23 13.54
N LEU A 756 -30.61 -24.31 14.04
CA LEU A 756 -29.81 -24.50 15.26
C LEU A 756 -30.71 -24.52 16.49
N SER A 757 -30.37 -25.34 17.47
CA SER A 757 -31.16 -25.63 18.67
C SER A 757 -30.30 -25.60 19.94
N GLY A 758 -30.89 -25.88 21.10
CA GLY A 758 -30.17 -25.81 22.38
C GLY A 758 -29.91 -24.38 22.85
N GLN A 759 -28.98 -24.21 23.79
CA GLN A 759 -28.69 -22.93 24.45
C GLN A 759 -27.53 -22.18 23.79
N ILE A 760 -27.52 -20.86 23.91
CA ILE A 760 -26.37 -20.02 23.55
C ILE A 760 -25.24 -20.29 24.57
N PRO A 761 -24.02 -20.66 24.14
CA PRO A 761 -22.93 -21.00 25.06
C PRO A 761 -22.53 -19.84 25.98
N LYS A 762 -22.46 -20.11 27.30
CA LYS A 762 -22.03 -19.14 28.32
C LYS A 762 -20.58 -18.67 28.15
N CYS A 763 -19.77 -19.39 27.37
CA CYS A 763 -18.40 -19.01 27.07
C CYS A 763 -18.26 -17.87 26.04
N ILE A 764 -19.37 -17.28 25.56
CA ILE A 764 -19.36 -16.17 24.59
C ILE A 764 -18.53 -14.95 25.02
N LYS A 765 -18.35 -14.76 26.34
CA LYS A 765 -17.42 -13.76 26.91
C LYS A 765 -15.97 -13.89 26.43
N ASN A 766 -15.60 -15.04 25.86
CA ASN A 766 -14.25 -15.29 25.35
C ASN A 766 -14.00 -14.70 23.95
N PHE A 767 -15.01 -14.07 23.32
CA PHE A 767 -14.84 -13.28 22.09
C PHE A 767 -14.14 -11.96 22.39
N SER A 768 -12.84 -12.05 22.72
CA SER A 768 -12.04 -10.95 23.24
C SER A 768 -12.06 -9.71 22.36
N SER A 769 -12.07 -9.84 21.03
CA SER A 769 -12.17 -8.68 20.11
C SER A 769 -13.44 -7.86 20.34
N MET A 770 -14.58 -8.51 20.57
CA MET A 770 -15.86 -7.85 20.87
C MET A 770 -15.91 -7.24 22.29
N THR A 771 -14.86 -7.41 23.10
CA THR A 771 -14.68 -6.71 24.38
C THR A 771 -13.83 -5.46 24.24
N GLN A 772 -13.51 -4.99 23.04
CA GLN A 772 -12.77 -3.73 22.84
C GLN A 772 -13.60 -2.74 22.05
N VAL A 773 -13.56 -1.46 22.42
CA VAL A 773 -14.20 -0.38 21.66
C VAL A 773 -13.22 0.07 20.57
N THR A 774 -13.45 -0.34 19.33
CA THR A 774 -12.61 0.02 18.18
C THR A 774 -13.07 1.34 17.58
N ARG A 775 -12.13 2.11 16.99
CA ARG A 775 -12.44 3.32 16.19
C ARG A 775 -12.61 2.99 14.71
N ASP A 776 -12.50 1.72 14.35
CA ASP A 776 -12.58 1.24 12.98
C ASP A 776 -14.03 1.01 12.57
N TYR A 777 -14.34 1.32 11.31
CA TYR A 777 -15.69 1.29 10.73
C TYR A 777 -16.29 -0.12 10.55
N GLN A 778 -15.71 -1.17 11.15
CA GLN A 778 -16.27 -2.53 11.12
C GLN A 778 -17.05 -2.78 12.42
N GLY A 779 -18.34 -3.07 12.28
CA GLY A 779 -19.22 -3.26 13.42
C GLY A 779 -19.10 -4.65 14.02
N HIS A 780 -18.77 -4.76 15.30
CA HIS A 780 -18.88 -6.02 16.04
C HIS A 780 -20.33 -6.52 16.03
N CYS A 781 -20.58 -7.70 15.45
CA CYS A 781 -21.93 -8.19 15.15
C CYS A 781 -22.13 -9.65 15.57
N ILE A 782 -23.26 -9.93 16.22
CA ILE A 782 -23.76 -11.29 16.46
C ILE A 782 -25.19 -11.37 15.93
N ASP A 783 -25.40 -12.19 14.90
CA ASP A 783 -26.72 -12.54 14.39
C ASP A 783 -26.97 -14.06 14.53
N LEU A 784 -27.90 -14.41 15.41
CA LEU A 784 -28.37 -15.79 15.62
C LEU A 784 -29.87 -15.90 15.34
N SER A 785 -30.45 -14.93 14.64
CA SER A 785 -31.88 -14.83 14.44
C SER A 785 -32.45 -15.94 13.57
N SER A 786 -33.76 -16.19 13.69
CA SER A 786 -34.48 -17.19 12.88
C SER A 786 -33.86 -18.59 12.99
N ASN A 787 -33.76 -19.08 14.22
CA ASN A 787 -33.29 -20.42 14.58
C ASN A 787 -34.28 -21.06 15.58
N GLN A 788 -33.91 -22.20 16.17
CA GLN A 788 -34.65 -22.91 17.22
C GLN A 788 -33.92 -22.82 18.59
N LEU A 789 -33.13 -21.76 18.83
CA LEU A 789 -32.39 -21.60 20.09
C LEU A 789 -33.34 -21.41 21.26
N SER A 790 -32.99 -21.97 22.42
CA SER A 790 -33.84 -22.05 23.61
C SER A 790 -33.05 -21.77 24.90
N GLY A 791 -33.74 -21.62 26.03
CA GLY A 791 -33.14 -21.27 27.31
C GLY A 791 -32.89 -19.76 27.47
N GLU A 792 -32.13 -19.39 28.49
CA GLU A 792 -31.84 -17.98 28.81
C GLU A 792 -30.83 -17.35 27.85
N ILE A 793 -30.92 -16.03 27.66
CA ILE A 793 -29.80 -15.25 27.10
C ILE A 793 -28.68 -15.24 28.14
N PRO A 794 -27.47 -15.75 27.84
CA PRO A 794 -26.41 -15.86 28.83
C PRO A 794 -25.98 -14.48 29.31
N LYS A 795 -25.94 -14.27 30.63
CA LYS A 795 -25.46 -13.02 31.26
C LYS A 795 -24.05 -12.65 30.82
N GLU A 796 -23.25 -13.61 30.38
CA GLU A 796 -21.91 -13.41 29.87
C GLU A 796 -21.84 -12.50 28.63
N ILE A 797 -22.96 -12.32 27.90
CA ILE A 797 -23.07 -11.35 26.80
C ILE A 797 -22.80 -9.91 27.27
N GLU A 798 -23.08 -9.59 28.54
CA GLU A 798 -22.82 -8.28 29.15
C GLU A 798 -21.33 -7.89 29.17
N ASN A 799 -20.42 -8.83 28.89
CA ASN A 799 -18.98 -8.57 28.80
C ASN A 799 -18.54 -8.05 27.42
N LEU A 800 -19.38 -8.15 26.40
CA LEU A 800 -19.06 -7.77 25.02
C LEU A 800 -19.32 -6.28 24.77
N PHE A 801 -18.76 -5.39 25.58
CA PHE A 801 -19.08 -3.95 25.53
C PHE A 801 -18.67 -3.24 24.22
N GLY A 802 -17.86 -3.88 23.38
CA GLY A 802 -17.56 -3.45 22.02
C GLY A 802 -18.63 -3.83 20.99
N LEU A 803 -19.65 -4.64 21.34
CA LEU A 803 -20.68 -5.13 20.43
C LEU A 803 -21.56 -3.98 19.91
N ILE A 804 -21.75 -3.94 18.59
CA ILE A 804 -22.52 -2.91 17.88
C ILE A 804 -23.89 -3.43 17.43
N SER A 805 -23.97 -4.69 17.01
CA SER A 805 -25.21 -5.31 16.55
C SER A 805 -25.45 -6.64 17.24
N LEU A 806 -26.66 -6.81 17.81
CA LEU A 806 -27.13 -8.05 18.40
C LEU A 806 -28.54 -8.38 17.89
N ASN A 807 -28.66 -9.47 17.14
CA ASN A 807 -29.92 -9.98 16.65
C ASN A 807 -30.15 -11.41 17.12
N LEU A 808 -31.11 -11.60 18.02
CA LEU A 808 -31.54 -12.90 18.56
C LEU A 808 -33.01 -13.20 18.24
N SER A 809 -33.61 -12.43 17.33
CA SER A 809 -35.03 -12.49 17.02
C SER A 809 -35.46 -13.85 16.46
N ARG A 810 -36.75 -14.17 16.56
CA ARG A 810 -37.35 -15.40 15.99
C ARG A 810 -36.64 -16.67 16.47
N ASN A 811 -36.58 -16.83 17.79
CA ASN A 811 -36.06 -18.03 18.46
C ASN A 811 -37.06 -18.49 19.55
N HIS A 812 -36.67 -19.43 20.39
CA HIS A 812 -37.41 -19.92 21.55
C HIS A 812 -36.74 -19.51 22.88
N LEU A 813 -36.08 -18.34 22.90
CA LEU A 813 -35.37 -17.86 24.10
C LEU A 813 -36.38 -17.51 25.20
N THR A 814 -36.09 -17.97 26.41
CA THR A 814 -36.92 -17.83 27.62
C THR A 814 -36.22 -16.97 28.66
N GLU A 815 -36.78 -16.88 29.86
CA GLU A 815 -36.24 -16.12 31.00
C GLU A 815 -36.14 -14.62 30.72
N LYS A 816 -35.47 -13.90 31.63
CA LYS A 816 -35.38 -12.45 31.61
C LYS A 816 -34.25 -11.97 30.69
N ILE A 817 -34.41 -10.77 30.14
CA ILE A 817 -33.30 -10.03 29.52
C ILE A 817 -32.22 -9.76 30.60
N PRO A 818 -30.92 -9.98 30.32
CA PRO A 818 -29.83 -9.75 31.28
C PRO A 818 -29.89 -8.35 31.90
N SER A 819 -29.76 -8.26 33.22
CA SER A 819 -30.08 -7.04 33.96
C SER A 819 -29.10 -5.90 33.73
N ASN A 820 -27.86 -6.17 33.27
CA ASN A 820 -26.87 -5.14 32.93
C ASN A 820 -26.60 -5.06 31.43
N ILE A 821 -27.60 -5.32 30.58
CA ILE A 821 -27.49 -5.16 29.13
C ILE A 821 -27.00 -3.75 28.72
N GLY A 822 -27.25 -2.74 29.56
CA GLY A 822 -26.72 -1.38 29.40
C GLY A 822 -25.19 -1.25 29.35
N LYS A 823 -24.43 -2.29 29.74
CA LYS A 823 -22.97 -2.33 29.57
C LYS A 823 -22.52 -2.37 28.11
N LEU A 824 -23.41 -2.74 27.18
CA LEU A 824 -23.15 -2.73 25.74
C LEU A 824 -23.20 -1.30 25.21
N THR A 825 -22.26 -0.46 25.64
CA THR A 825 -22.25 0.98 25.35
C THR A 825 -22.02 1.31 23.87
N SER A 826 -21.52 0.36 23.09
CA SER A 826 -21.32 0.50 21.64
C SER A 826 -22.54 0.07 20.82
N LEU A 827 -23.61 -0.44 21.45
CA LEU A 827 -24.72 -1.08 20.76
C LEU A 827 -25.60 -0.09 19.99
N GLU A 828 -25.77 -0.34 18.70
CA GLU A 828 -26.59 0.45 17.78
C GLU A 828 -27.82 -0.33 17.29
N PHE A 829 -27.75 -1.67 17.24
CA PHE A 829 -28.83 -2.53 16.78
C PHE A 829 -29.13 -3.62 17.81
N LEU A 830 -30.38 -3.70 18.28
CA LEU A 830 -30.86 -4.74 19.18
C LEU A 830 -32.23 -5.27 18.73
N ASP A 831 -32.29 -6.53 18.31
CA ASP A 831 -33.55 -7.21 18.01
C ASP A 831 -33.67 -8.51 18.82
N LEU A 832 -34.62 -8.52 19.75
CA LEU A 832 -35.01 -9.67 20.57
C LEU A 832 -36.44 -10.12 20.28
N SER A 833 -37.04 -9.64 19.20
CA SER A 833 -38.45 -9.85 18.88
C SER A 833 -38.76 -11.33 18.61
N ARG A 834 -40.03 -11.71 18.81
CA ARG A 834 -40.54 -13.06 18.52
C ARG A 834 -39.76 -14.15 19.26
N ASN A 835 -39.70 -14.01 20.59
CA ASN A 835 -39.13 -14.98 21.52
C ASN A 835 -40.15 -15.28 22.65
N GLN A 836 -39.72 -15.94 23.71
CA GLN A 836 -40.52 -16.28 24.90
C GLN A 836 -39.97 -15.58 26.15
N LEU A 837 -39.37 -14.40 25.99
CA LEU A 837 -38.73 -13.66 27.09
C LEU A 837 -39.79 -13.14 28.08
N VAL A 838 -39.48 -13.22 29.37
CA VAL A 838 -40.38 -12.86 30.49
C VAL A 838 -39.78 -11.77 31.37
N GLY A 839 -40.59 -11.21 32.28
CA GLY A 839 -40.15 -10.20 33.24
C GLY A 839 -40.12 -8.78 32.66
N SER A 840 -39.50 -7.86 33.38
CA SER A 840 -39.43 -6.45 33.00
C SER A 840 -38.25 -6.13 32.09
N ILE A 841 -38.43 -5.14 31.21
CA ILE A 841 -37.31 -4.53 30.47
C ILE A 841 -36.31 -3.95 31.48
N PRO A 842 -35.03 -4.36 31.47
CA PRO A 842 -34.04 -3.87 32.44
C PRO A 842 -33.84 -2.36 32.37
N LEU A 843 -33.76 -1.70 33.54
CA LEU A 843 -33.50 -0.26 33.62
C LEU A 843 -32.17 0.14 32.95
N SER A 844 -31.17 -0.75 32.97
CA SER A 844 -29.88 -0.51 32.33
C SER A 844 -29.98 -0.34 30.80
N LEU A 845 -31.00 -0.90 30.14
CA LEU A 845 -31.19 -0.73 28.70
C LEU A 845 -31.40 0.75 28.31
N ALA A 846 -31.99 1.54 29.21
CA ALA A 846 -32.16 2.98 29.01
C ALA A 846 -30.85 3.79 29.05
N GLN A 847 -29.73 3.16 29.44
CA GLN A 847 -28.40 3.79 29.50
C GLN A 847 -27.64 3.72 28.17
N ILE A 848 -28.11 2.90 27.21
CA ILE A 848 -27.51 2.81 25.88
C ILE A 848 -27.96 4.05 25.08
N ASP A 849 -27.01 4.88 24.67
CA ASP A 849 -27.25 6.17 24.02
C ASP A 849 -26.94 6.17 22.50
N ARG A 850 -26.59 5.01 21.94
CA ARG A 850 -26.30 4.83 20.51
C ARG A 850 -27.33 4.00 19.75
N LEU A 851 -28.41 3.57 20.42
CA LEU A 851 -29.35 2.63 19.85
C LEU A 851 -30.15 3.29 18.71
N THR A 852 -29.99 2.76 17.49
CA THR A 852 -30.70 3.21 16.28
C THR A 852 -31.82 2.27 15.90
N VAL A 853 -31.70 0.98 16.25
CA VAL A 853 -32.73 -0.03 16.02
C VAL A 853 -32.98 -0.81 17.31
N LEU A 854 -34.25 -0.85 17.70
CA LEU A 854 -34.74 -1.67 18.80
C LEU A 854 -36.00 -2.42 18.36
N ASP A 855 -36.06 -3.72 18.64
CA ASP A 855 -37.31 -4.49 18.54
C ASP A 855 -37.41 -5.52 19.66
N LEU A 856 -38.44 -5.37 20.50
CA LEU A 856 -38.77 -6.26 21.62
C LEU A 856 -40.16 -6.90 21.44
N SER A 857 -40.76 -6.75 20.26
CA SER A 857 -42.13 -7.18 19.98
C SER A 857 -42.30 -8.70 20.10
N HIS A 858 -43.53 -9.13 20.34
CA HIS A 858 -43.91 -10.54 20.42
C HIS A 858 -43.06 -11.35 21.43
N ASN A 859 -43.12 -10.94 22.70
CA ASN A 859 -42.56 -11.64 23.85
C ASN A 859 -43.60 -11.67 25.00
N TYR A 860 -43.20 -12.14 26.19
CA TYR A 860 -44.00 -12.12 27.42
C TYR A 860 -43.47 -11.08 28.43
N LEU A 861 -42.96 -9.95 27.94
CA LEU A 861 -42.44 -8.89 28.79
C LEU A 861 -43.57 -8.17 29.53
N SER A 862 -43.28 -7.69 30.74
CA SER A 862 -44.26 -7.11 31.67
C SER A 862 -43.71 -5.89 32.40
N GLY A 863 -44.60 -5.09 32.99
CA GLY A 863 -44.21 -3.92 33.79
C GLY A 863 -44.03 -2.64 32.97
N LYS A 864 -43.51 -1.60 33.62
CA LYS A 864 -43.35 -0.27 33.00
C LYS A 864 -42.13 -0.25 32.08
N ILE A 865 -42.26 0.32 30.88
CA ILE A 865 -41.12 0.61 30.00
C ILE A 865 -40.19 1.62 30.72
N PRO A 866 -38.88 1.31 30.88
CA PRO A 866 -37.92 2.23 31.46
C PRO A 866 -37.90 3.58 30.73
N THR A 867 -37.85 4.67 31.50
CA THR A 867 -37.74 6.02 30.94
C THR A 867 -36.27 6.34 30.68
N GLY A 868 -35.93 6.69 29.44
CA GLY A 868 -34.59 7.00 28.98
C GLY A 868 -34.60 7.98 27.80
N THR A 869 -33.43 8.30 27.26
CA THR A 869 -33.33 9.27 26.15
C THR A 869 -33.84 8.73 24.82
N GLN A 870 -33.75 7.41 24.57
CA GLN A 870 -34.05 6.80 23.26
C GLN A 870 -35.22 5.80 23.26
N LEU A 871 -35.52 5.09 24.37
CA LEU A 871 -36.58 4.07 24.36
C LEU A 871 -37.98 4.63 24.01
N GLN A 872 -38.24 5.89 24.34
CA GLN A 872 -39.49 6.56 24.01
C GLN A 872 -39.56 7.11 22.58
N SER A 873 -38.45 7.16 21.83
CA SER A 873 -38.46 7.64 20.44
C SER A 873 -38.84 6.54 19.44
N PHE A 874 -38.76 5.26 19.82
CA PHE A 874 -39.15 4.14 18.97
C PHE A 874 -40.68 4.00 18.87
N ASP A 875 -41.14 3.52 17.71
CA ASP A 875 -42.56 3.29 17.46
C ASP A 875 -43.15 2.24 18.41
N THR A 876 -44.45 2.37 18.71
CA THR A 876 -45.20 1.40 19.51
C THR A 876 -45.11 -0.04 18.99
N SER A 877 -44.94 -0.24 17.69
CA SER A 877 -44.78 -1.56 17.07
C SER A 877 -43.56 -2.32 17.62
N LYS A 878 -42.53 -1.61 18.12
CA LYS A 878 -41.33 -2.23 18.69
C LYS A 878 -41.56 -2.93 20.03
N TYR A 879 -42.73 -2.72 20.62
CA TYR A 879 -43.13 -3.28 21.92
C TYR A 879 -44.39 -4.14 21.83
N GLU A 880 -45.01 -4.25 20.64
CA GLU A 880 -46.29 -4.90 20.46
C GLU A 880 -46.25 -6.39 20.80
N GLY A 881 -47.40 -7.01 21.08
CA GLY A 881 -47.47 -8.42 21.45
C GLY A 881 -47.04 -8.75 22.89
N ASN A 882 -46.51 -7.79 23.66
CA ASN A 882 -46.24 -7.93 25.09
C ASN A 882 -47.47 -7.48 25.91
N VAL A 883 -48.29 -8.43 26.37
CA VAL A 883 -49.61 -8.11 26.97
C VAL A 883 -49.50 -7.27 28.23
N ASP A 884 -48.52 -7.52 29.10
CA ASP A 884 -48.43 -6.88 30.43
C ASP A 884 -47.47 -5.68 30.49
N LEU A 885 -46.98 -5.23 29.34
CA LEU A 885 -46.11 -4.06 29.23
C LEU A 885 -46.92 -2.76 29.17
N TRP A 886 -46.48 -1.71 29.86
CA TRP A 886 -47.23 -0.44 29.95
C TRP A 886 -46.31 0.79 30.09
N GLY A 887 -46.86 1.99 29.88
CA GLY A 887 -46.11 3.25 29.87
C GLY A 887 -45.55 3.64 28.49
N PRO A 888 -45.09 4.89 28.32
CA PRO A 888 -44.65 5.41 27.02
C PRO A 888 -43.53 4.58 26.39
N PRO A 889 -43.57 4.30 25.07
CA PRO A 889 -44.47 4.89 24.06
C PRO A 889 -45.88 4.25 23.97
N LEU A 890 -46.16 3.18 24.73
CA LEU A 890 -47.49 2.55 24.73
C LEU A 890 -48.53 3.47 25.40
N LYS A 891 -49.73 3.55 24.82
CA LYS A 891 -50.87 4.29 25.38
C LYS A 891 -51.52 3.60 26.59
N LYS A 892 -51.01 2.44 27.01
CA LYS A 892 -51.55 1.62 28.10
C LYS A 892 -51.11 2.20 29.46
N LEU A 893 -52.08 2.60 30.28
CA LEU A 893 -51.90 3.01 31.68
C LEU A 893 -52.12 1.78 32.59
N TYR A 894 -51.36 1.68 33.68
CA TYR A 894 -51.49 0.59 34.66
C TYR A 894 -52.89 0.56 35.26
N ILE A 895 -53.65 -0.52 35.03
CA ILE A 895 -54.92 -0.77 35.69
C ILE A 895 -54.68 -1.89 36.69
N ASP A 896 -54.73 -1.55 37.98
CA ASP A 896 -54.58 -2.47 39.10
C ASP A 896 -55.73 -3.48 39.10
N ARG A 897 -55.43 -4.79 38.95
CA ARG A 897 -56.43 -5.85 39.05
C ARG A 897 -56.65 -6.23 40.51
N LEU A 898 -57.41 -5.40 41.22
CA LEU A 898 -58.14 -5.80 42.42
C LEU A 898 -59.65 -5.80 42.13
N SER A 899 -60.10 -6.73 41.29
CA SER A 899 -61.47 -7.26 41.37
C SER A 899 -61.57 -8.56 40.59
N LYS A 900 -61.73 -9.67 41.31
CA LYS A 900 -62.27 -10.91 40.76
C LYS A 900 -63.71 -10.67 40.33
N GLN A 901 -64.03 -10.95 39.07
CA GLN A 901 -65.28 -11.63 38.71
C GLN A 901 -65.15 -12.29 37.34
N GLU A 902 -65.57 -13.56 37.28
CA GLU A 902 -65.68 -14.39 36.09
C GLU A 902 -67.06 -14.19 35.41
N PRO A 903 -67.35 -14.77 34.24
CA PRO A 903 -67.57 -14.04 32.99
C PRO A 903 -69.05 -13.87 32.60
N ILE A 904 -69.35 -12.84 31.79
CA ILE A 904 -70.55 -12.84 30.93
C ILE A 904 -70.10 -12.42 29.52
N VAL A 905 -69.94 -13.42 28.65
CA VAL A 905 -69.88 -13.21 27.20
C VAL A 905 -71.33 -13.09 26.71
N LYS A 906 -71.71 -11.91 26.23
CA LYS A 906 -72.71 -11.77 25.17
C LYS A 906 -72.01 -11.25 23.93
N PHE A 907 -72.08 -12.04 22.88
CA PHE A 907 -71.75 -11.63 21.52
C PHE A 907 -72.76 -10.57 21.09
N ASP A 908 -72.27 -9.42 20.64
CA ASP A 908 -72.90 -8.68 19.54
C ASP A 908 -71.82 -8.45 18.47
N LYS A 909 -71.92 -9.26 17.41
CA LYS A 909 -71.29 -9.00 16.12
C LYS A 909 -72.28 -8.13 15.34
N GLU A 910 -71.81 -6.98 14.90
CA GLU A 910 -72.04 -6.34 13.59
C GLU A 910 -71.82 -4.84 13.77
N ASP A 911 -70.69 -4.35 13.22
CA ASP A 911 -70.54 -2.99 12.65
C ASP A 911 -69.07 -2.59 12.38
N ASN A 912 -68.07 -3.39 12.80
CA ASN A 912 -66.67 -3.09 12.51
C ASN A 912 -66.10 -3.74 11.22
N PHE A 913 -66.86 -4.53 10.46
CA PHE A 913 -66.32 -5.20 9.27
C PHE A 913 -66.22 -4.29 8.04
N ILE A 914 -67.05 -3.26 7.94
CA ILE A 914 -67.12 -2.38 6.76
C ILE A 914 -65.96 -1.36 6.79
N PHE A 915 -65.56 -0.86 7.96
CA PHE A 915 -64.54 0.19 8.06
C PHE A 915 -63.11 -0.31 7.78
N TYR A 916 -62.75 -1.50 8.29
CA TYR A 916 -61.43 -2.09 8.02
C TYR A 916 -61.30 -2.54 6.56
N SER A 917 -62.36 -3.08 5.95
CA SER A 917 -62.32 -3.49 4.54
C SER A 917 -62.08 -2.30 3.60
N GLU A 918 -62.78 -1.18 3.81
CA GLU A 918 -62.59 0.02 2.98
C GLU A 918 -61.26 0.72 3.26
N PHE A 919 -60.78 0.72 4.50
CA PHE A 919 -59.46 1.24 4.84
C PHE A 919 -58.32 0.41 4.23
N TYR A 920 -58.37 -0.92 4.29
CA TYR A 920 -57.38 -1.79 3.66
C TYR A 920 -57.46 -1.72 2.12
N LYS A 921 -58.65 -1.65 1.52
CA LYS A 921 -58.80 -1.40 0.08
C LYS A 921 -58.18 -0.06 -0.31
N GLY A 922 -58.41 1.00 0.46
CA GLY A 922 -57.82 2.32 0.24
C GLY A 922 -56.29 2.31 0.35
N MET A 923 -55.74 1.59 1.33
CA MET A 923 -54.28 1.48 1.54
C MET A 923 -53.61 0.63 0.45
N THR A 924 -54.26 -0.46 0.03
CA THR A 924 -53.78 -1.29 -1.09
C THR A 924 -53.84 -0.52 -2.40
N ILE A 925 -54.93 0.22 -2.68
CA ILE A 925 -55.04 1.06 -3.88
C ILE A 925 -54.00 2.19 -3.84
N GLY A 926 -53.83 2.86 -2.69
CA GLY A 926 -52.82 3.91 -2.51
C GLY A 926 -51.39 3.40 -2.70
N PHE A 927 -51.06 2.23 -2.13
CA PHE A 927 -49.77 1.59 -2.33
C PHE A 927 -49.56 1.18 -3.79
N VAL A 928 -50.55 0.57 -4.44
CA VAL A 928 -50.45 0.16 -5.84
C VAL A 928 -50.30 1.38 -6.75
N ILE A 929 -51.03 2.47 -6.53
CA ILE A 929 -50.90 3.72 -7.31
C ILE A 929 -49.53 4.38 -7.07
N SER A 930 -49.06 4.41 -5.82
CA SER A 930 -47.75 5.02 -5.49
C SER A 930 -46.59 4.18 -6.03
N PHE A 931 -46.69 2.86 -5.87
CA PHE A 931 -45.73 1.89 -6.38
C PHE A 931 -45.69 1.92 -7.90
N LEU A 932 -46.84 1.83 -8.59
CA LEU A 932 -46.90 1.94 -10.05
C LEU A 932 -46.53 3.35 -10.55
N GLY A 933 -46.79 4.40 -9.78
CA GLY A 933 -46.38 5.76 -10.10
C GLY A 933 -44.86 5.89 -10.12
N VAL A 934 -44.17 5.43 -9.08
CA VAL A 934 -42.70 5.49 -8.99
C VAL A 934 -42.04 4.46 -9.91
N PHE A 935 -42.42 3.18 -9.83
CA PHE A 935 -41.84 2.12 -10.65
C PHE A 935 -42.23 2.25 -12.13
N GLY A 936 -43.47 2.64 -12.43
CA GLY A 936 -43.91 2.91 -13.80
C GLY A 936 -43.17 4.11 -14.40
N SER A 937 -42.94 5.17 -13.62
CA SER A 937 -42.10 6.30 -14.07
C SER A 937 -40.65 5.86 -14.34
N ILE A 938 -40.08 5.03 -13.46
CA ILE A 938 -38.73 4.44 -13.65
C ILE A 938 -38.71 3.49 -14.88
N LEU A 939 -39.78 2.77 -15.18
CA LEU A 939 -39.84 1.84 -16.33
C LEU A 939 -40.01 2.58 -17.67
N ILE A 940 -40.79 3.66 -17.70
CA ILE A 940 -41.14 4.42 -18.91
C ILE A 940 -40.10 5.50 -19.22
N ILE A 941 -39.60 6.22 -18.21
CA ILE A 941 -38.66 7.33 -18.38
C ILE A 941 -37.23 6.80 -18.39
N ARG A 942 -36.67 6.67 -19.59
CA ARG A 942 -35.36 6.03 -19.86
C ARG A 942 -34.20 6.62 -19.05
N SER A 943 -34.22 7.94 -18.81
CA SER A 943 -33.23 8.67 -18.02
C SER A 943 -33.31 8.34 -16.53
N TRP A 944 -34.51 8.28 -15.95
CA TRP A 944 -34.70 7.93 -14.53
C TRP A 944 -34.34 6.47 -14.26
N ARG A 945 -34.63 5.57 -15.21
CA ARG A 945 -34.18 4.17 -15.16
C ARG A 945 -32.67 4.07 -15.06
N HIS A 946 -31.96 4.77 -15.94
CA HIS A 946 -30.50 4.75 -15.94
C HIS A 946 -29.93 5.36 -14.66
N THR A 947 -30.46 6.49 -14.19
CA THR A 947 -29.98 7.12 -12.96
C THR A 947 -30.24 6.26 -11.73
N TYR A 948 -31.40 5.61 -11.62
CA TYR A 948 -31.75 4.76 -10.49
C TYR A 948 -30.91 3.47 -10.42
N PHE A 949 -30.74 2.75 -11.54
CA PHE A 949 -29.89 1.57 -11.57
C PHE A 949 -28.40 1.91 -11.48
N LYS A 950 -27.96 3.08 -12.01
CA LYS A 950 -26.62 3.60 -11.79
C LYS A 950 -26.39 3.98 -10.32
N PHE A 951 -27.39 4.53 -9.64
CA PHE A 951 -27.31 4.83 -8.21
C PHE A 951 -27.22 3.54 -7.39
N LEU A 952 -28.06 2.53 -7.65
CA LEU A 952 -28.00 1.24 -6.94
C LEU A 952 -26.70 0.48 -7.20
N SER A 953 -26.25 0.39 -8.46
CA SER A 953 -24.94 -0.18 -8.81
C SER A 953 -23.83 0.60 -8.13
N ASN A 954 -23.83 1.93 -8.21
CA ASN A 954 -22.83 2.73 -7.53
C ASN A 954 -22.88 2.55 -6.01
N LEU A 955 -24.03 2.32 -5.39
CA LEU A 955 -24.13 2.16 -3.93
C LEU A 955 -23.65 0.77 -3.49
N GLU A 956 -23.95 -0.27 -4.26
CA GLU A 956 -23.44 -1.62 -4.08
C GLU A 956 -21.94 -1.73 -4.38
N ASP A 957 -21.47 -1.12 -5.48
CA ASP A 957 -20.07 -1.01 -5.86
C ASP A 957 -19.30 -0.12 -4.89
N THR A 958 -19.89 0.98 -4.38
CA THR A 958 -19.25 1.83 -3.37
C THR A 958 -19.17 1.10 -2.03
N LEU A 959 -20.21 0.36 -1.61
CA LEU A 959 -20.14 -0.48 -0.42
C LEU A 959 -19.10 -1.59 -0.58
N TYR A 960 -19.10 -2.31 -1.70
CA TYR A 960 -18.15 -3.37 -2.00
C TYR A 960 -16.71 -2.81 -2.07
N ILE A 961 -16.43 -1.82 -2.91
CA ILE A 961 -15.11 -1.19 -3.05
C ILE A 961 -14.67 -0.55 -1.73
N MET A 962 -15.57 0.08 -0.95
CA MET A 962 -15.21 0.59 0.38
C MET A 962 -14.86 -0.54 1.35
N THR A 963 -15.45 -1.73 1.22
CA THR A 963 -15.12 -2.88 2.05
C THR A 963 -13.80 -3.51 1.59
N THR A 964 -13.64 -3.78 0.30
CA THR A 964 -12.45 -4.41 -0.29
C THR A 964 -11.21 -3.51 -0.24
N MET A 965 -11.32 -2.22 -0.58
CA MET A 965 -10.21 -1.26 -0.47
C MET A 965 -9.85 -0.93 0.98
N LYS A 966 -10.78 -1.06 1.94
CA LYS A 966 -10.46 -0.89 3.37
C LYS A 966 -9.82 -2.13 3.96
N ILE A 967 -10.20 -3.34 3.52
CA ILE A 967 -9.46 -4.57 3.83
C ILE A 967 -8.04 -4.46 3.28
N PHE A 968 -7.88 -3.97 2.05
CA PHE A 968 -6.57 -3.73 1.43
C PHE A 968 -5.75 -2.63 2.13
N LYS A 969 -6.38 -1.50 2.56
CA LYS A 969 -5.71 -0.43 3.34
C LYS A 969 -5.42 -0.80 4.79
N TRP A 970 -6.19 -1.72 5.38
CA TRP A 970 -5.96 -2.28 6.71
C TRP A 970 -4.82 -3.31 6.68
N TRP A 971 -4.74 -4.10 5.61
CA TRP A 971 -3.62 -5.00 5.30
C TRP A 971 -2.30 -4.25 5.09
N LEU A 972 -2.33 -3.05 4.47
CA LEU A 972 -1.15 -2.16 4.36
C LEU A 972 -0.73 -1.50 5.69
N ARG A 973 -1.50 -1.65 6.78
CA ARG A 973 -1.26 -1.02 8.09
C ARG A 973 -1.06 -2.02 9.25
N SER A 974 -1.18 -3.32 8.98
CA SER A 974 -1.00 -4.42 9.93
C SER A 974 0.23 -5.21 9.52
#